data_AF-A0A1J1DXV9-F1
#
_entry.id   AF-A0A1J1DXV9-F1
#
_cell.length_a   1.000
_cell.length_b   1.000
_cell.length_c   1.000
_cell.angle_alpha   90.00
_cell.angle_beta   90.00
_cell.angle_gamma   90.00
#
_symmetry.space_group_name_H-M   'P 1'
#
loop_
_entity.id
_entity.type
_entity.pdbx_description
1 polymer ?
#
loop_
_entity_poly.entity_id
_entity_poly.type
_entity_poly.pdbx_seq_one_letter_code
_entity_poly.pdbx_strand_id
1 'polypeptide(L)'
;MSVIIFSCDKKKVIEDDLNVCIDSFSLLDSENQGKKLESNIDCQINAEEHTISLTVPHTAELTGLKFNITPCEGVSISPASGEEVDFEVVIEESTEGASAESSTPKRYKKAFTLTKGDKSQEYTVYITKALASDCSITSFKLEKSKNDGKIFGNRDGDIVETTNTELSTITLHVSDAATLDGLTPTIVHTGASIAPGELTTDTSNNTTTVNYTVTDSGGKTKVYVVKYIKDLSSNNRISVFSFTKDINSNTGLKLTRSSDNESRAGDVIITDNNDGRTGTIAVKASSTATITALTPTITKHASATISPDVADHDYSNSKVYTVTAEDGQTKEYTVSVSKILSNDKGITSFMFEHSKNSFSGTDYSAENMPATTGDDDVNVSIAKMPHTVTDLTSLKPTIVTSDNATVSPATEVAQDFTRGTPVVYIVTAQDGTTRNYNVTIGELSATANITSFKIKREDNTDSSKVRFSSGTEVSGNISSNVGSNTIDIVLDGEDDTTVNLKPEIALSAGASVSPASGVETTFTYGTAQTYTVTAEDNSTQKIYSVTVKSSNSKMKSFKFKTDTGKKIVQDVTGTISGNTVTVKVPHDAVLTNLTPYIELYKGATITTPSGGATTAQDFSSQKTYTVTAQDGTTSDYNVTVTKEVEPKIESFTFSDTSNTGKNLGNNIGVEVKHSEGEIIVKVPYNATLTDLTPTVAASIAPSNVKVCKGEDCNTDDANSTAASFEGSHTSAVKYSAVGPAGGRKVYSVKVYKEPTISEFKFESSNNSGADFPSGKTYIGTVTDNTIAVTVANTVDVANLKATISGDNFTTLSNHNISFSGSSSYSTTITVQNEHLSSFTKTYNVTLTKEAVPELSNFSINADDGKGIKAGSVTTEITQSSGSNTGTIKLKFDHKVASRHTDIDLTNLSYTSEPGVGHTLTPTSPLSGQSIHGQTFTLTTTLGSTSEYTVEAVKGPFIKSFKFGKDTSGNNGKNLGSTDIEGTIDHENNSITVALSSTVKKDSDTDNVVTLTPTIELGGDSATIDSASGNSQAFTSSASVNYKVTGADGMEKTYAVTVTRAPSTVAQITKFEIESSNPGNITHPGNGTDDKGRIVVPVSATGSKTPAIEKSDYATVSPNGAQTFSSYDDSKEYIVTAEDATTTKTYEVYIYDSTKTISDSSKLKVTNGTSDISGASASINANTRVITITVPESTDLSSLTLTLTDATSSNLSIEPTEAQDFSNRKEVKYTLKESSDVKGHYWVKVQTSG
;
A
#
# COMPACT_ATOMS: atom_id res chain seq x y z
N MET A 1 34.21 42.33 -160.44
CA MET A 1 32.78 42.68 -160.31
C MET A 1 32.39 43.36 -161.60
N SER A 2 31.48 42.79 -162.37
CA SER A 2 31.04 43.40 -163.63
C SER A 2 30.38 44.74 -163.33
N VAL A 3 30.79 45.80 -164.02
CA VAL A 3 30.17 47.13 -163.89
C VAL A 3 28.79 47.03 -164.54
N ILE A 4 27.74 47.20 -163.72
CA ILE A 4 26.37 47.30 -164.22
C ILE A 4 26.25 48.67 -164.88
N ILE A 5 25.95 48.71 -166.19
CA ILE A 5 25.78 49.98 -166.92
C ILE A 5 24.48 50.64 -166.45
N PHE A 6 23.40 49.87 -166.30
CA PHE A 6 22.22 50.28 -165.55
C PHE A 6 21.45 49.04 -165.08
N SER A 7 20.69 49.20 -164.00
CA SER A 7 19.70 48.21 -163.53
C SER A 7 18.45 48.98 -163.14
N CYS A 8 17.33 48.69 -163.80
CA CYS A 8 16.04 49.23 -163.41
C CYS A 8 15.46 48.27 -162.36
N ASP A 9 15.87 48.43 -161.10
CA ASP A 9 15.38 47.58 -160.01
C ASP A 9 14.05 48.10 -159.45
N LYS A 10 13.13 47.13 -159.26
CA LYS A 10 11.75 47.24 -158.77
C LYS A 10 11.51 48.29 -157.67
N LYS A 11 11.34 49.55 -158.06
CA LYS A 11 10.59 50.51 -157.24
C LYS A 11 9.48 51.12 -158.06
N LYS A 12 8.56 50.23 -158.50
CA LYS A 12 7.12 50.45 -158.75
C LYS A 12 6.63 49.31 -159.64
N VAL A 13 6.16 48.24 -159.01
CA VAL A 13 5.30 47.25 -159.67
C VAL A 13 3.88 47.58 -159.26
N ILE A 14 3.05 47.89 -160.25
CA ILE A 14 1.60 47.73 -160.17
C ILE A 14 1.35 46.29 -160.61
N GLU A 15 0.75 45.47 -159.74
CA GLU A 15 0.21 44.17 -160.12
C GLU A 15 -1.03 44.43 -160.98
N ASP A 16 -0.97 44.08 -162.27
CA ASP A 16 -2.15 43.98 -163.14
C ASP A 16 -2.38 42.50 -163.51
N ASP A 17 -3.65 42.14 -163.73
CA ASP A 17 -4.30 40.82 -163.52
C ASP A 17 -3.76 39.63 -164.34
N LEU A 18 -2.71 39.82 -165.13
CA LEU A 18 -2.12 38.78 -165.99
C LEU A 18 -0.87 38.13 -165.39
N ASN A 19 -0.25 38.71 -164.35
CA ASN A 19 0.90 38.17 -163.61
C ASN A 19 2.11 37.76 -164.52
N VAL A 20 2.28 38.50 -165.62
CA VAL A 20 3.43 38.46 -166.54
C VAL A 20 4.22 39.74 -166.30
N CYS A 21 5.45 39.66 -165.79
CA CYS A 21 6.26 40.83 -165.41
C CYS A 21 7.77 40.60 -165.62
N ILE A 22 8.53 41.70 -165.65
CA ILE A 22 9.99 41.71 -165.68
C ILE A 22 10.49 42.06 -164.27
N ASP A 23 11.29 41.16 -163.68
CA ASP A 23 11.85 41.32 -162.34
C ASP A 23 13.05 42.27 -162.30
N SER A 24 13.90 42.16 -163.32
CA SER A 24 14.98 43.10 -163.55
C SER A 24 15.23 43.26 -165.03
N PHE A 25 15.47 44.50 -165.44
CA PHE A 25 15.92 44.85 -166.77
C PHE A 25 17.24 45.60 -166.61
N SER A 26 18.33 44.99 -167.05
CA SER A 26 19.67 45.53 -166.83
C SER A 26 20.55 45.34 -168.05
N LEU A 27 21.60 46.15 -168.14
CA LEU A 27 22.63 46.02 -169.15
C LEU A 27 23.99 46.06 -168.46
N LEU A 28 24.82 45.05 -168.73
CA LEU A 28 26.11 44.89 -168.08
C LEU A 28 27.22 45.35 -169.03
N ASP A 29 28.22 46.05 -168.49
CA ASP A 29 29.36 46.56 -169.27
C ASP A 29 30.21 45.40 -169.77
N SER A 30 30.38 44.37 -168.93
CA SER A 30 31.16 43.18 -169.27
C SER A 30 30.65 42.46 -170.52
N GLU A 31 29.36 42.57 -170.84
CA GLU A 31 28.69 41.88 -171.96
C GLU A 31 28.51 42.78 -173.19
N ASN A 32 28.70 44.10 -173.05
CA ASN A 32 28.54 45.10 -174.10
C ASN A 32 29.81 45.96 -174.27
N GLN A 33 30.98 45.37 -174.00
CA GLN A 33 32.25 46.09 -174.04
C GLN A 33 32.50 46.72 -175.41
N GLY A 34 33.02 47.94 -175.42
CA GLY A 34 33.31 48.71 -176.63
C GLY A 34 32.11 49.45 -177.21
N LYS A 35 30.89 49.25 -176.69
CA LYS A 35 29.66 49.91 -177.18
C LYS A 35 29.46 51.35 -176.70
N LYS A 36 30.39 51.90 -175.91
CA LYS A 36 30.41 53.31 -175.46
C LYS A 36 29.08 53.79 -174.83
N LEU A 37 28.46 52.94 -174.03
CA LEU A 37 27.16 53.21 -173.42
C LEU A 37 27.26 54.12 -172.17
N GLU A 38 28.42 54.12 -171.51
CA GLU A 38 28.71 54.82 -170.25
C GLU A 38 27.81 54.39 -169.08
N SER A 39 28.34 54.34 -167.85
CA SER A 39 27.60 53.83 -166.68
C SER A 39 26.55 54.81 -166.15
N ASN A 40 25.46 54.28 -165.57
CA ASN A 40 24.25 54.96 -165.06
C ASN A 40 23.35 55.58 -166.13
N ILE A 41 22.99 54.80 -167.16
CA ILE A 41 21.93 55.17 -168.11
C ILE A 41 20.58 55.31 -167.37
N ASP A 42 19.89 56.43 -167.57
CA ASP A 42 18.54 56.63 -167.03
C ASP A 42 17.55 55.68 -167.73
N CYS A 43 16.82 54.91 -166.91
CA CYS A 43 15.89 53.89 -167.37
C CYS A 43 14.51 54.16 -166.81
N GLN A 44 13.55 54.39 -167.70
CA GLN A 44 12.15 54.61 -167.34
C GLN A 44 11.30 53.48 -167.91
N ILE A 45 10.64 52.74 -167.03
CA ILE A 45 9.68 51.69 -167.41
C ILE A 45 8.27 52.28 -167.27
N ASN A 46 7.52 52.33 -168.37
CA ASN A 46 6.09 52.59 -168.35
C ASN A 46 5.36 51.25 -168.43
N ALA A 47 4.90 50.76 -167.27
CA ALA A 47 4.23 49.47 -167.17
C ALA A 47 2.86 49.45 -167.89
N GLU A 48 2.11 50.56 -167.88
CA GLU A 48 0.78 50.65 -168.52
C GLU A 48 0.87 50.56 -170.05
N GLU A 49 1.84 51.27 -170.65
CA GLU A 49 2.04 51.27 -172.11
C GLU A 49 2.92 50.11 -172.61
N HIS A 50 3.45 49.30 -171.69
CA HIS A 50 4.41 48.24 -171.98
C HIS A 50 5.65 48.74 -172.73
N THR A 51 6.19 49.89 -172.33
CA THR A 51 7.39 50.48 -172.93
C THR A 51 8.51 50.70 -171.93
N ILE A 52 9.75 50.59 -172.39
CA ILE A 52 10.97 50.89 -171.61
C ILE A 52 11.77 51.93 -172.38
N SER A 53 12.11 53.07 -171.79
CA SER A 53 12.89 54.14 -172.46
C SER A 53 14.25 54.33 -171.80
N LEU A 54 15.30 54.37 -172.63
CA LEU A 54 16.70 54.54 -172.23
C LEU A 54 17.30 55.77 -172.92
N THR A 55 18.10 56.56 -172.19
CA THR A 55 18.86 57.68 -172.78
C THR A 55 20.37 57.42 -172.66
N VAL A 56 21.04 57.31 -173.79
CA VAL A 56 22.47 56.96 -173.86
C VAL A 56 23.31 58.09 -174.47
N PRO A 57 24.62 58.18 -174.22
CA PRO A 57 25.48 59.19 -174.83
C PRO A 57 25.44 59.16 -176.36
N HIS A 58 25.63 60.31 -177.04
CA HIS A 58 25.62 60.39 -178.51
C HIS A 58 26.58 59.40 -179.21
N THR A 59 27.68 59.04 -178.54
CA THR A 59 28.74 58.15 -179.02
C THR A 59 28.41 56.66 -178.91
N ALA A 60 27.31 56.28 -178.25
CA ALA A 60 26.93 54.89 -178.00
C ALA A 60 26.67 54.08 -179.28
N GLU A 61 27.12 52.82 -179.35
CA GLU A 61 26.88 51.91 -180.48
C GLU A 61 25.72 50.97 -180.15
N LEU A 62 24.64 50.98 -180.95
CA LEU A 62 23.37 50.31 -180.64
C LEU A 62 23.14 48.97 -181.36
N THR A 63 24.15 48.47 -182.06
CA THR A 63 24.10 47.16 -182.75
C THR A 63 24.63 46.05 -181.86
N GLY A 64 23.96 44.90 -181.87
CA GLY A 64 24.31 43.69 -181.13
C GLY A 64 24.32 43.87 -179.62
N LEU A 65 23.36 44.63 -179.07
CA LEU A 65 23.28 44.87 -177.62
C LEU A 65 22.74 43.63 -176.91
N LYS A 66 23.32 43.29 -175.75
CA LYS A 66 22.88 42.18 -174.89
C LYS A 66 22.26 42.73 -173.62
N PHE A 67 21.00 42.41 -173.40
CA PHE A 67 20.26 42.81 -172.19
C PHE A 67 20.14 41.62 -171.25
N ASN A 68 20.41 41.84 -169.96
CA ASN A 68 20.17 40.86 -168.92
C ASN A 68 18.80 41.14 -168.29
N ILE A 69 17.82 40.35 -168.69
CA ILE A 69 16.40 40.48 -168.37
C ILE A 69 15.99 39.26 -167.57
N THR A 70 15.62 39.46 -166.32
CA THR A 70 15.06 38.38 -165.49
C THR A 70 13.54 38.53 -165.51
N PRO A 71 12.78 37.66 -166.20
CA PRO A 71 11.33 37.67 -166.09
C PRO A 71 10.87 37.06 -164.76
N CYS A 72 9.64 37.37 -164.33
CA CYS A 72 9.02 36.81 -163.14
C CYS A 72 8.88 35.27 -163.24
N GLU A 73 8.83 34.58 -162.09
CA GLU A 73 8.82 33.12 -162.02
C GLU A 73 7.71 32.48 -162.89
N GLY A 74 8.12 31.56 -163.76
CA GLY A 74 7.26 30.84 -164.71
C GLY A 74 7.00 31.54 -166.06
N VAL A 75 7.59 32.71 -166.32
CA VAL A 75 7.46 33.47 -167.58
C VAL A 75 8.71 33.25 -168.47
N SER A 76 8.50 33.06 -169.78
CA SER A 76 9.57 33.03 -170.79
C SER A 76 9.59 34.32 -171.61
N ILE A 77 10.76 34.74 -172.13
CA ILE A 77 10.93 35.97 -172.93
C ILE A 77 11.64 35.68 -174.26
N SER A 78 11.24 36.37 -175.34
CA SER A 78 11.82 36.28 -176.67
C SER A 78 11.99 37.68 -177.29
N PRO A 79 13.18 38.13 -177.73
CA PRO A 79 14.48 37.45 -177.67
C PRO A 79 14.90 37.09 -176.24
N ALA A 80 15.74 36.06 -176.09
CA ALA A 80 16.13 35.57 -174.76
C ALA A 80 17.08 36.54 -174.05
N SER A 81 17.09 36.52 -172.71
CA SER A 81 18.06 37.30 -171.93
C SER A 81 19.50 36.93 -172.32
N GLY A 82 20.32 37.94 -172.57
CA GLY A 82 21.71 37.83 -173.02
C GLY A 82 21.91 37.64 -174.52
N GLU A 83 20.83 37.54 -175.31
CA GLU A 83 20.89 37.43 -176.77
C GLU A 83 21.18 38.79 -177.43
N GLU A 84 21.90 38.79 -178.57
CA GLU A 84 22.21 40.02 -179.31
C GLU A 84 20.95 40.55 -179.99
N VAL A 85 20.61 41.80 -179.67
CA VAL A 85 19.49 42.49 -180.27
C VAL A 85 19.92 43.78 -180.93
N ASP A 86 19.49 43.95 -182.17
CA ASP A 86 19.62 45.19 -182.93
C ASP A 86 18.33 46.00 -182.81
N PHE A 87 18.50 47.32 -182.61
CA PHE A 87 17.40 48.27 -182.54
C PHE A 87 17.18 48.93 -183.90
N GLU A 88 15.92 48.98 -184.31
CA GLU A 88 15.53 49.58 -185.59
C GLU A 88 15.21 51.07 -185.40
N VAL A 89 15.56 51.90 -186.39
CA VAL A 89 15.25 53.33 -186.33
C VAL A 89 13.75 53.54 -186.51
N VAL A 90 13.17 54.45 -185.73
CA VAL A 90 11.77 54.83 -185.92
C VAL A 90 11.70 55.85 -187.06
N ILE A 91 11.20 55.44 -188.23
CA ILE A 91 10.97 56.35 -189.39
C ILE A 91 9.56 56.92 -189.27
N GLU A 92 9.45 58.22 -189.02
CA GLU A 92 8.18 58.95 -189.16
C GLU A 92 8.06 59.45 -190.60
N GLU A 93 7.01 59.04 -191.32
CA GLU A 93 6.72 59.54 -192.66
C GLU A 93 6.55 61.07 -192.62
N SER A 94 7.49 61.79 -193.25
CA SER A 94 7.32 63.21 -193.56
C SER A 94 7.63 63.44 -195.03
N THR A 95 6.68 64.10 -195.69
CA THR A 95 6.62 64.40 -197.12
C THR A 95 7.74 65.33 -197.61
N GLU A 96 8.14 65.10 -198.86
CA GLU A 96 9.20 65.73 -199.66
C GLU A 96 9.57 67.22 -199.42
N GLY A 97 10.89 67.49 -199.41
CA GLY A 97 11.49 68.69 -200.05
C GLY A 97 12.46 69.58 -199.23
N ALA A 98 13.79 69.31 -199.30
CA ALA A 98 14.98 70.19 -199.08
C ALA A 98 15.11 70.99 -197.75
N SER A 99 16.24 71.10 -197.02
CA SER A 99 17.67 70.75 -197.13
C SER A 99 18.27 70.64 -195.70
N ALA A 100 19.35 69.88 -195.56
CA ALA A 100 19.94 69.31 -194.33
C ALA A 100 20.47 70.30 -193.27
N GLU A 101 20.01 70.13 -192.03
CA GLU A 101 20.77 69.74 -190.81
C GLU A 101 19.76 69.61 -189.67
N SER A 102 19.31 68.37 -189.41
CA SER A 102 18.24 68.10 -188.45
C SER A 102 18.78 67.97 -187.03
N SER A 103 18.23 68.81 -186.15
CA SER A 103 18.50 68.98 -184.72
C SER A 103 17.54 68.16 -183.82
N THR A 104 17.05 67.02 -184.30
CA THR A 104 16.15 66.16 -183.52
C THR A 104 16.85 64.86 -183.06
N PRO A 105 16.68 64.43 -181.80
CA PRO A 105 17.26 63.17 -181.30
C PRO A 105 16.76 61.98 -182.11
N LYS A 106 17.67 61.13 -182.61
CA LYS A 106 17.29 59.88 -183.28
C LYS A 106 16.84 58.86 -182.23
N ARG A 107 15.63 58.32 -182.38
CA ARG A 107 15.04 57.30 -181.49
C ARG A 107 15.00 55.93 -182.17
N TYR A 108 15.34 54.88 -181.42
CA TYR A 108 15.43 53.50 -181.91
C TYR A 108 14.52 52.59 -181.07
N LYS A 109 13.98 51.49 -181.64
CA LYS A 109 13.08 50.57 -180.94
C LYS A 109 13.38 49.08 -181.16
N LYS A 110 13.02 48.25 -180.16
CA LYS A 110 13.00 46.78 -180.25
C LYS A 110 11.90 46.19 -179.36
N ALA A 111 11.18 45.20 -179.85
CA ALA A 111 10.13 44.50 -179.09
C ALA A 111 10.66 43.19 -178.45
N PHE A 112 10.18 42.91 -177.24
CA PHE A 112 10.42 41.69 -176.47
C PHE A 112 9.08 41.09 -176.06
N THR A 113 8.80 39.85 -176.45
CA THR A 113 7.56 39.14 -176.15
C THR A 113 7.74 38.25 -174.93
N LEU A 114 6.90 38.43 -173.90
CA LEU A 114 6.85 37.61 -172.70
C LEU A 114 5.67 36.63 -172.77
N THR A 115 5.89 35.36 -172.45
CA THR A 115 4.88 34.30 -172.56
C THR A 115 4.79 33.48 -171.26
N LYS A 116 3.57 33.29 -170.72
CA LYS A 116 3.28 32.48 -169.53
C LYS A 116 2.06 31.58 -169.79
N GLY A 117 2.30 30.30 -170.05
CA GLY A 117 1.24 29.38 -170.51
C GLY A 117 0.67 29.84 -171.86
N ASP A 118 -0.65 30.00 -171.94
CA ASP A 118 -1.36 30.39 -173.18
C ASP A 118 -1.44 31.91 -173.40
N LYS A 119 -0.82 32.72 -172.52
CA LYS A 119 -0.89 34.19 -172.53
C LYS A 119 0.45 34.80 -172.94
N SER A 120 0.45 35.75 -173.87
CA SER A 120 1.63 36.48 -174.33
C SER A 120 1.43 38.01 -174.29
N GLN A 121 2.44 38.76 -173.88
CA GLN A 121 2.46 40.24 -173.84
C GLN A 121 3.76 40.78 -174.44
N GLU A 122 3.68 41.82 -175.27
CA GLU A 122 4.85 42.46 -175.90
C GLU A 122 5.25 43.74 -175.15
N TYR A 123 6.57 43.90 -174.92
CA TYR A 123 7.18 45.11 -174.38
C TYR A 123 8.12 45.74 -175.41
N THR A 124 7.95 47.04 -175.70
CA THR A 124 8.81 47.76 -176.64
C THR A 124 9.85 48.61 -175.91
N VAL A 125 11.13 48.36 -176.15
CA VAL A 125 12.24 49.16 -175.62
C VAL A 125 12.61 50.25 -176.63
N TYR A 126 12.68 51.50 -176.17
CA TYR A 126 13.12 52.68 -176.91
C TYR A 126 14.48 53.18 -176.40
N ILE A 127 15.38 53.52 -177.32
CA ILE A 127 16.67 54.17 -176.99
C ILE A 127 16.76 55.54 -177.66
N THR A 128 17.11 56.56 -176.88
CA THR A 128 17.36 57.94 -177.31
C THR A 128 18.83 58.29 -177.06
N LYS A 129 19.50 58.94 -178.03
CA LYS A 129 20.87 59.44 -177.84
C LYS A 129 20.89 60.89 -177.34
N ALA A 130 21.56 61.16 -176.23
CA ALA A 130 21.74 62.48 -175.60
C ALA A 130 22.65 63.41 -176.42
N LEU A 131 22.44 64.73 -176.37
CA LEU A 131 23.23 65.74 -177.09
C LEU A 131 24.56 66.03 -176.38
N ALA A 132 25.61 66.36 -177.13
CA ALA A 132 26.98 66.49 -176.62
C ALA A 132 27.29 67.77 -175.79
N SER A 133 26.29 68.51 -175.27
CA SER A 133 26.46 69.91 -174.83
C SER A 133 26.13 70.28 -173.36
N ASP A 134 25.94 69.34 -172.41
CA ASP A 134 25.17 69.62 -171.15
C ASP A 134 25.86 69.67 -169.74
N CYS A 135 27.17 69.44 -169.55
CA CYS A 135 27.95 69.74 -168.30
C CYS A 135 27.27 69.62 -166.87
N SER A 136 27.15 68.41 -166.28
CA SER A 136 26.53 68.16 -164.94
C SER A 136 27.19 67.03 -164.08
N ILE A 137 26.97 67.00 -162.74
CA ILE A 137 27.35 65.91 -161.78
C ILE A 137 26.08 65.22 -161.24
N THR A 138 26.04 63.88 -161.23
CA THR A 138 24.86 63.10 -160.82
C THR A 138 25.05 62.23 -159.56
N SER A 139 26.28 62.03 -159.05
CA SER A 139 26.52 61.25 -157.82
C SER A 139 27.82 61.64 -157.11
N PHE A 140 27.82 61.61 -155.76
CA PHE A 140 28.98 61.87 -154.88
C PHE A 140 28.90 61.08 -153.55
N LYS A 141 29.89 60.21 -153.24
CA LYS A 141 29.87 59.33 -152.04
C LYS A 141 31.23 59.19 -151.34
N LEU A 142 31.22 59.02 -150.01
CA LEU A 142 32.37 58.63 -149.17
C LEU A 142 32.16 57.24 -148.53
N GLU A 143 33.00 56.28 -148.89
CA GLU A 143 32.96 54.93 -148.32
C GLU A 143 34.03 54.77 -147.25
N LYS A 144 33.69 54.18 -146.09
CA LYS A 144 34.63 53.89 -144.99
C LYS A 144 35.79 53.03 -145.47
N SER A 145 35.51 52.04 -146.31
CA SER A 145 36.54 51.15 -146.88
C SER A 145 37.61 51.88 -147.69
N LYS A 146 37.28 53.04 -148.30
CA LYS A 146 38.23 53.89 -149.04
C LYS A 146 38.81 55.03 -148.18
N ASN A 147 38.27 55.25 -146.99
CA ASN A 147 38.64 56.34 -146.08
C ASN A 147 38.85 55.79 -144.66
N ASP A 148 39.52 54.63 -144.55
CA ASP A 148 39.72 53.93 -143.27
C ASP A 148 40.56 54.77 -142.29
N GLY A 149 40.22 54.71 -141.00
CA GLY A 149 40.77 55.58 -139.96
C GLY A 149 40.38 57.06 -140.07
N LYS A 150 39.75 57.49 -141.17
CA LYS A 150 39.30 58.89 -141.37
C LYS A 150 37.82 59.08 -141.07
N ILE A 151 36.98 58.14 -141.45
CA ILE A 151 35.55 58.13 -141.10
C ILE A 151 35.16 56.79 -140.46
N PHE A 152 34.20 56.81 -139.54
CA PHE A 152 33.83 55.61 -138.77
C PHE A 152 32.65 54.82 -139.36
N GLY A 153 32.03 55.34 -140.44
CA GLY A 153 30.96 54.71 -141.25
C GLY A 153 30.84 55.33 -142.66
N ASN A 154 30.16 54.65 -143.60
CA ASN A 154 29.91 55.13 -144.99
C ASN A 154 28.96 56.34 -145.00
N ARG A 155 29.15 57.29 -145.93
CA ARG A 155 28.34 58.52 -146.09
C ARG A 155 28.02 58.83 -147.56
N ASP A 156 26.73 58.99 -147.86
CA ASP A 156 26.25 59.40 -149.18
C ASP A 156 26.05 60.93 -149.23
N GLY A 157 26.41 61.56 -150.36
CA GLY A 157 26.25 63.00 -150.58
C GLY A 157 24.90 63.36 -151.20
N ASP A 158 24.21 64.30 -150.59
CA ASP A 158 22.92 64.81 -151.08
C ASP A 158 23.15 65.97 -152.06
N ILE A 159 22.73 65.82 -153.34
CA ILE A 159 23.06 66.74 -154.45
C ILE A 159 21.86 67.63 -154.81
N VAL A 160 22.11 68.94 -154.93
CA VAL A 160 21.12 69.94 -155.33
C VAL A 160 21.63 70.75 -156.54
N GLU A 161 20.96 70.61 -157.69
CA GLU A 161 21.28 71.25 -158.99
C GLU A 161 20.60 72.61 -159.20
N THR A 162 21.28 73.55 -159.87
CA THR A 162 20.77 74.93 -160.14
C THR A 162 21.00 75.34 -161.61
N THR A 163 20.15 76.23 -162.17
CA THR A 163 20.11 76.54 -163.62
C THR A 163 20.54 77.96 -164.04
N ASN A 164 20.86 78.91 -163.15
CA ASN A 164 21.56 80.17 -163.49
C ASN A 164 22.01 80.94 -162.23
N THR A 165 23.19 81.58 -162.30
CA THR A 165 23.93 82.42 -161.33
C THR A 165 24.36 81.86 -159.96
N GLU A 166 23.67 80.87 -159.37
CA GLU A 166 24.04 80.24 -158.08
C GLU A 166 24.76 78.88 -158.26
N LEU A 167 25.72 78.55 -157.39
CA LEU A 167 26.47 77.29 -157.46
C LEU A 167 25.63 76.11 -156.95
N SER A 168 25.70 74.97 -157.65
CA SER A 168 25.07 73.72 -157.20
C SER A 168 25.78 73.16 -155.96
N THR A 169 25.11 72.38 -155.10
CA THR A 169 25.68 71.96 -153.79
C THR A 169 25.54 70.46 -153.51
N ILE A 170 26.44 69.92 -152.67
CA ILE A 170 26.43 68.52 -152.19
C ILE A 170 26.70 68.48 -150.68
N THR A 171 25.97 67.72 -149.84
CA THR A 171 26.18 67.70 -148.35
C THR A 171 26.33 66.29 -147.74
N LEU A 172 27.24 66.12 -146.75
CA LEU A 172 27.52 64.87 -146.01
C LEU A 172 27.75 65.12 -144.50
N HIS A 173 27.24 64.25 -143.61
CA HIS A 173 27.45 64.28 -142.14
C HIS A 173 28.46 63.21 -141.65
N VAL A 174 29.30 63.50 -140.65
CA VAL A 174 30.43 62.66 -140.18
C VAL A 174 30.66 62.80 -138.66
N SER A 175 31.48 61.93 -138.06
CA SER A 175 31.77 61.96 -136.61
C SER A 175 32.56 63.20 -136.17
N ASP A 176 32.38 63.59 -134.90
CA ASP A 176 33.20 64.62 -134.24
C ASP A 176 34.71 64.32 -134.30
N ALA A 177 35.09 63.05 -134.29
CA ALA A 177 36.46 62.56 -134.41
C ALA A 177 36.91 62.30 -135.86
N ALA A 178 36.07 62.54 -136.88
CA ALA A 178 36.42 62.23 -138.28
C ALA A 178 37.55 63.13 -138.82
N THR A 179 38.39 62.60 -139.72
CA THR A 179 39.46 63.34 -140.41
C THR A 179 39.04 63.63 -141.87
N LEU A 180 39.00 64.91 -142.27
CA LEU A 180 38.40 65.33 -143.56
C LEU A 180 39.41 65.62 -144.68
N ASP A 181 40.71 65.55 -144.40
CA ASP A 181 41.75 65.80 -145.38
C ASP A 181 42.07 64.55 -146.24
N GLY A 182 42.34 64.77 -147.52
CA GLY A 182 42.65 63.72 -148.49
C GLY A 182 41.56 62.65 -148.61
N LEU A 183 40.29 63.04 -148.53
CA LEU A 183 39.16 62.15 -148.77
C LEU A 183 39.09 61.76 -150.24
N THR A 184 38.76 60.50 -150.51
CA THR A 184 38.65 59.96 -151.87
C THR A 184 37.18 59.69 -152.20
N PRO A 185 36.45 60.67 -152.79
CA PRO A 185 35.06 60.47 -153.19
C PRO A 185 34.95 59.70 -154.51
N THR A 186 33.82 59.03 -154.71
CA THR A 186 33.46 58.44 -156.00
C THR A 186 32.41 59.33 -156.68
N ILE A 187 32.69 59.85 -157.89
CA ILE A 187 31.91 60.92 -158.58
C ILE A 187 31.50 60.52 -160.02
N VAL A 188 30.32 60.91 -160.48
CA VAL A 188 29.79 60.69 -161.86
C VAL A 188 29.39 62.02 -162.52
N HIS A 189 29.82 62.30 -163.76
CA HIS A 189 29.57 63.57 -164.48
C HIS A 189 29.43 63.45 -166.01
N THR A 190 28.82 64.44 -166.68
CA THR A 190 28.56 64.45 -168.14
C THR A 190 29.47 65.37 -168.98
N GLY A 191 30.26 66.26 -168.35
CA GLY A 191 31.27 67.07 -169.05
C GLY A 191 32.53 66.29 -169.43
N ALA A 192 33.38 66.85 -170.28
CA ALA A 192 34.62 66.23 -170.75
C ALA A 192 35.67 66.03 -169.63
N SER A 193 35.65 66.83 -168.57
CA SER A 193 36.54 66.69 -167.41
C SER A 193 35.93 67.27 -166.13
N ILE A 194 36.33 66.73 -164.97
CA ILE A 194 36.04 67.27 -163.63
C ILE A 194 37.33 67.51 -162.82
N ALA A 195 37.40 68.60 -162.06
CA ALA A 195 38.53 68.90 -161.19
C ALA A 195 38.08 69.43 -159.81
N PRO A 196 38.65 68.93 -158.69
CA PRO A 196 38.42 69.50 -157.36
C PRO A 196 39.18 70.81 -157.16
N GLY A 197 38.64 71.68 -156.32
CA GLY A 197 39.28 72.87 -155.76
C GLY A 197 39.82 72.61 -154.35
N GLU A 198 40.24 73.67 -153.66
CA GLU A 198 40.76 73.57 -152.30
C GLU A 198 39.65 73.37 -151.26
N LEU A 199 39.99 72.65 -150.19
CA LEU A 199 39.15 72.48 -149.01
C LEU A 199 39.17 73.77 -148.16
N THR A 200 38.01 74.36 -147.92
CA THR A 200 37.83 75.49 -147.02
C THR A 200 37.02 75.05 -145.81
N THR A 201 37.59 75.14 -144.61
CA THR A 201 36.89 74.78 -143.37
C THR A 201 36.36 76.02 -142.67
N ASP A 202 35.04 76.06 -142.43
CA ASP A 202 34.44 77.04 -141.53
C ASP A 202 34.37 76.45 -140.12
N THR A 203 35.29 76.89 -139.25
CA THR A 203 35.39 76.44 -137.86
C THR A 203 34.19 76.82 -137.00
N SER A 204 33.32 77.73 -137.44
CA SER A 204 32.15 78.15 -136.65
C SER A 204 30.96 77.18 -136.72
N ASN A 205 30.86 76.39 -137.79
CA ASN A 205 29.67 75.56 -138.08
C ASN A 205 29.98 74.06 -138.24
N ASN A 206 31.16 73.61 -137.80
CA ASN A 206 31.64 72.22 -137.95
C ASN A 206 31.53 71.70 -139.40
N THR A 207 31.56 72.60 -140.39
CA THR A 207 31.32 72.32 -141.80
C THR A 207 32.56 72.65 -142.63
N THR A 208 33.07 71.68 -143.38
CA THR A 208 34.18 71.85 -144.34
C THR A 208 33.66 71.74 -145.77
N THR A 209 34.02 72.67 -146.65
CA THR A 209 33.54 72.69 -148.04
C THR A 209 34.65 72.52 -149.08
N VAL A 210 34.33 71.99 -150.27
CA VAL A 210 35.24 71.88 -151.42
C VAL A 210 34.47 72.03 -152.73
N ASN A 211 35.01 72.81 -153.67
CA ASN A 211 34.36 73.02 -154.97
C ASN A 211 34.81 71.98 -156.01
N TYR A 212 33.94 71.57 -156.92
CA TYR A 212 34.24 70.69 -158.05
C TYR A 212 33.78 71.35 -159.35
N THR A 213 34.66 71.49 -160.34
CA THR A 213 34.36 72.14 -161.63
C THR A 213 34.29 71.11 -162.74
N VAL A 214 33.19 71.09 -163.50
CA VAL A 214 32.97 70.26 -164.70
C VAL A 214 33.07 71.13 -165.95
N THR A 215 33.76 70.67 -167.01
CA THR A 215 34.02 71.42 -168.25
C THR A 215 33.56 70.65 -169.50
N ASP A 216 32.93 71.29 -170.49
CA ASP A 216 32.48 70.67 -171.75
C ASP A 216 33.56 70.76 -172.85
N SER A 217 33.31 70.11 -173.99
CA SER A 217 34.22 70.07 -175.14
C SER A 217 34.32 71.40 -175.90
N GLY A 218 33.38 72.33 -175.71
CA GLY A 218 33.39 73.69 -176.26
C GLY A 218 34.01 74.73 -175.32
N GLY A 219 34.41 74.33 -174.11
CA GLY A 219 35.05 75.17 -173.09
C GLY A 219 34.11 75.81 -172.06
N LYS A 220 32.81 75.50 -172.03
CA LYS A 220 31.92 75.97 -170.94
C LYS A 220 32.11 75.15 -169.68
N THR A 221 32.00 75.79 -168.51
CA THR A 221 32.20 75.16 -167.20
C THR A 221 31.01 75.33 -166.25
N LYS A 222 30.84 74.39 -165.30
CA LYS A 222 29.87 74.44 -164.18
C LYS A 222 30.53 73.99 -162.87
N VAL A 223 30.23 74.61 -161.72
CA VAL A 223 30.88 74.36 -160.42
C VAL A 223 29.88 73.89 -159.34
N TYR A 224 30.27 72.90 -158.53
CA TYR A 224 29.53 72.32 -157.40
C TYR A 224 30.27 72.53 -156.08
N VAL A 225 29.59 72.91 -155.00
CA VAL A 225 30.16 73.06 -153.65
C VAL A 225 29.76 71.87 -152.78
N VAL A 226 30.72 71.04 -152.37
CA VAL A 226 30.50 69.90 -151.46
C VAL A 226 30.74 70.33 -150.02
N LYS A 227 29.89 69.93 -149.06
CA LYS A 227 29.95 70.27 -147.61
C LYS A 227 30.01 69.01 -146.74
N TYR A 228 30.94 68.95 -145.79
CA TYR A 228 31.12 67.88 -144.80
C TYR A 228 30.86 68.42 -143.37
N ILE A 229 29.90 67.88 -142.61
CA ILE A 229 29.47 68.36 -141.29
C ILE A 229 29.82 67.36 -140.19
N LYS A 230 30.55 67.74 -139.13
CA LYS A 230 30.92 66.86 -137.99
C LYS A 230 29.94 66.94 -136.80
N ASP A 231 29.04 65.99 -136.62
CA ASP A 231 27.97 66.10 -135.61
C ASP A 231 27.58 64.80 -134.87
N LEU A 232 28.26 63.67 -135.10
CA LEU A 232 27.97 62.39 -134.40
C LEU A 232 28.96 62.10 -133.26
N SER A 233 28.46 61.79 -132.04
CA SER A 233 29.28 61.59 -130.82
C SER A 233 29.94 60.21 -130.69
N SER A 234 31.18 60.19 -130.18
CA SER A 234 32.02 58.99 -129.96
C SER A 234 32.07 58.48 -128.50
N ASN A 235 31.29 59.02 -127.55
CA ASN A 235 31.42 58.67 -126.11
C ASN A 235 30.64 57.40 -125.67
N ASN A 236 31.36 56.38 -125.20
CA ASN A 236 30.84 55.09 -124.75
C ASN A 236 31.27 54.68 -123.32
N ARG A 237 31.48 55.61 -122.38
CA ARG A 237 31.94 55.30 -120.99
C ARG A 237 30.82 55.31 -119.92
N ILE A 238 31.03 54.58 -118.82
CA ILE A 238 30.22 54.65 -117.57
C ILE A 238 30.89 55.59 -116.56
N SER A 239 30.13 56.51 -115.97
CA SER A 239 30.65 57.51 -115.01
C SER A 239 30.32 57.21 -113.54
N VAL A 240 29.22 56.48 -113.26
CA VAL A 240 28.79 56.12 -111.89
C VAL A 240 28.21 54.70 -111.88
N PHE A 241 28.54 53.96 -110.82
CA PHE A 241 27.97 52.66 -110.50
C PHE A 241 27.72 52.54 -108.99
N SER A 242 26.53 52.10 -108.59
CA SER A 242 26.18 51.79 -107.20
C SER A 242 25.04 50.78 -107.14
N PHE A 243 24.81 50.19 -105.97
CA PHE A 243 23.57 49.45 -105.68
C PHE A 243 22.68 50.31 -104.80
N THR A 244 21.43 50.48 -105.19
CA THR A 244 20.46 51.26 -104.43
C THR A 244 19.82 50.38 -103.36
N LYS A 245 19.67 50.90 -102.14
CA LYS A 245 18.95 50.21 -101.07
C LYS A 245 17.45 50.32 -101.34
N ASP A 246 16.86 49.28 -101.91
CA ASP A 246 15.42 49.09 -101.79
C ASP A 246 15.15 48.33 -100.49
N ILE A 247 14.18 48.83 -99.71
CA ILE A 247 13.89 48.44 -98.32
C ILE A 247 13.45 46.98 -98.16
N ASN A 248 13.23 46.26 -99.26
CA ASN A 248 12.64 44.92 -99.24
C ASN A 248 13.49 43.82 -99.90
N SER A 249 14.60 44.12 -100.60
CA SER A 249 15.37 43.10 -101.35
C SER A 249 16.87 43.00 -101.01
N ASN A 250 17.46 44.01 -100.36
CA ASN A 250 18.90 44.07 -100.10
C ASN A 250 19.21 44.12 -98.59
N THR A 251 18.94 43.05 -97.86
CA THR A 251 19.38 42.90 -96.46
C THR A 251 20.91 42.85 -96.38
N GLY A 252 21.52 43.70 -95.54
CA GLY A 252 22.96 43.74 -95.31
C GLY A 252 23.80 44.61 -96.26
N LEU A 253 23.19 45.40 -97.15
CA LEU A 253 23.91 46.31 -98.06
C LEU A 253 23.67 47.78 -97.68
N LYS A 254 24.52 48.33 -96.81
CA LYS A 254 24.66 49.78 -96.61
C LYS A 254 25.94 50.26 -97.32
N LEU A 255 25.90 50.26 -98.65
CA LEU A 255 26.99 50.73 -99.50
C LEU A 255 26.72 52.18 -99.92
N THR A 256 27.15 53.11 -99.08
CA THR A 256 27.14 54.53 -99.42
C THR A 256 28.55 54.95 -99.79
N ARG A 257 28.81 55.24 -101.07
CA ARG A 257 29.75 56.31 -101.43
C ARG A 257 28.93 57.61 -101.41
N SER A 258 28.96 58.33 -100.30
CA SER A 258 28.82 59.79 -100.35
C SER A 258 30.24 60.33 -100.49
N SER A 259 30.43 61.39 -101.27
CA SER A 259 31.71 62.08 -101.44
C SER A 259 32.27 62.68 -100.13
N ASP A 260 31.57 62.55 -99.01
CA ASP A 260 31.78 63.39 -97.82
C ASP A 260 32.23 62.62 -96.55
N ASN A 261 32.65 61.35 -96.66
CA ASN A 261 33.14 60.60 -95.49
C ASN A 261 34.43 59.82 -95.78
N GLU A 262 35.55 60.37 -95.33
CA GLU A 262 36.93 59.89 -95.51
C GLU A 262 37.24 58.53 -94.84
N SER A 263 36.30 57.92 -94.08
CA SER A 263 36.56 56.68 -93.33
C SER A 263 36.12 55.37 -94.05
N ARG A 264 35.50 55.45 -95.24
CA ARG A 264 35.12 54.25 -96.02
C ARG A 264 35.76 54.26 -97.40
N ALA A 265 37.08 54.14 -97.43
CA ALA A 265 37.86 54.04 -98.65
C ALA A 265 37.43 52.83 -99.51
N GLY A 266 36.77 53.09 -100.65
CA GLY A 266 36.74 52.17 -101.79
C GLY A 266 35.80 50.96 -101.71
N ASP A 267 34.57 51.15 -101.22
CA ASP A 267 33.54 50.08 -101.29
C ASP A 267 32.98 49.86 -102.72
N VAL A 268 33.16 50.83 -103.64
CA VAL A 268 32.94 50.66 -105.09
C VAL A 268 34.09 51.31 -105.87
N ILE A 269 34.75 50.56 -106.75
CA ILE A 269 35.89 51.02 -107.57
C ILE A 269 35.55 50.81 -109.05
N ILE A 270 35.68 51.86 -109.89
CA ILE A 270 35.52 51.80 -111.36
C ILE A 270 36.89 52.04 -112.01
N THR A 271 37.28 51.21 -112.97
CA THR A 271 38.58 51.29 -113.65
C THR A 271 38.40 51.07 -115.16
N ASP A 272 38.85 52.03 -115.98
CA ASP A 272 38.93 51.86 -117.44
C ASP A 272 40.23 51.12 -117.79
N ASN A 273 40.17 50.13 -118.69
CA ASN A 273 41.35 49.44 -119.18
C ASN A 273 42.04 50.24 -120.30
N ASN A 274 43.34 49.99 -120.49
CA ASN A 274 44.19 50.72 -121.45
C ASN A 274 43.86 50.43 -122.93
N ASP A 275 43.03 49.43 -123.23
CA ASP A 275 42.67 49.01 -124.60
C ASP A 275 41.60 49.90 -125.26
N GLY A 276 41.04 50.86 -124.51
CA GLY A 276 39.96 51.74 -124.97
C GLY A 276 38.62 51.03 -125.20
N ARG A 277 38.54 49.71 -124.99
CA ARG A 277 37.41 48.84 -125.30
C ARG A 277 36.80 48.16 -124.08
N THR A 278 37.52 48.05 -122.96
CA THR A 278 37.04 47.37 -121.75
C THR A 278 37.25 48.16 -120.44
N GLY A 279 36.59 47.76 -119.35
CA GLY A 279 36.72 48.30 -117.99
C GLY A 279 36.19 47.35 -116.91
N THR A 280 36.47 47.63 -115.63
CA THR A 280 36.06 46.81 -114.47
C THR A 280 35.42 47.64 -113.36
N ILE A 281 34.48 47.03 -112.62
CA ILE A 281 33.79 47.60 -111.46
C ILE A 281 33.84 46.59 -110.29
N ALA A 282 34.32 46.97 -109.12
CA ALA A 282 34.43 46.10 -107.95
C ALA A 282 33.69 46.68 -106.74
N VAL A 283 32.87 45.86 -106.06
CA VAL A 283 32.00 46.27 -104.94
C VAL A 283 32.23 45.38 -103.71
N LYS A 284 32.34 45.97 -102.50
CA LYS A 284 32.42 45.22 -101.23
C LYS A 284 31.04 45.17 -100.55
N ALA A 285 30.72 44.10 -99.82
CA ALA A 285 29.44 43.88 -99.14
C ALA A 285 29.62 43.24 -97.75
N SER A 286 28.59 43.27 -96.90
CA SER A 286 28.57 42.54 -95.61
C SER A 286 28.71 41.04 -95.83
N SER A 287 29.36 40.33 -94.90
CA SER A 287 29.47 38.87 -94.91
C SER A 287 28.11 38.17 -94.97
N THR A 288 27.07 38.83 -94.44
CA THR A 288 25.69 38.34 -94.40
C THR A 288 24.80 38.89 -95.52
N ALA A 289 25.34 39.72 -96.43
CA ALA A 289 24.57 40.35 -97.49
C ALA A 289 24.05 39.34 -98.54
N THR A 290 22.85 39.56 -99.07
CA THR A 290 22.32 38.83 -100.23
C THR A 290 22.73 39.55 -101.52
N ILE A 291 23.38 38.86 -102.48
CA ILE A 291 23.92 39.46 -103.73
C ILE A 291 23.36 38.84 -105.02
N THR A 292 22.35 37.98 -104.88
CA THR A 292 21.77 37.20 -105.99
C THR A 292 20.69 37.95 -106.77
N ALA A 293 20.28 39.14 -106.32
CA ALA A 293 19.25 39.95 -106.94
C ALA A 293 19.51 41.45 -106.64
N LEU A 294 20.58 42.01 -107.20
CA LEU A 294 20.91 43.42 -107.03
C LEU A 294 20.51 44.22 -108.28
N THR A 295 19.86 45.37 -108.09
CA THR A 295 19.63 46.36 -109.15
C THR A 295 20.75 47.41 -109.09
N PRO A 296 21.58 47.55 -110.13
CA PRO A 296 22.58 48.62 -110.15
C PRO A 296 21.96 49.95 -110.59
N THR A 297 22.55 51.05 -110.16
CA THR A 297 22.34 52.38 -110.76
C THR A 297 23.56 52.69 -111.62
N ILE A 298 23.36 52.88 -112.93
CA ILE A 298 24.42 53.12 -113.91
C ILE A 298 24.19 54.45 -114.64
N THR A 299 25.21 55.31 -114.69
CA THR A 299 25.17 56.58 -115.45
C THR A 299 26.08 56.48 -116.69
N LYS A 300 25.52 56.71 -117.89
CA LYS A 300 26.21 56.74 -119.21
C LYS A 300 25.90 58.01 -120.00
N HIS A 301 26.58 58.24 -121.13
CA HIS A 301 26.26 59.35 -122.05
C HIS A 301 24.80 59.26 -122.58
N ALA A 302 24.13 60.40 -122.78
CA ALA A 302 22.70 60.48 -123.07
C ALA A 302 22.31 59.76 -124.37
N SER A 303 23.09 59.93 -125.43
CA SER A 303 22.88 59.28 -126.74
C SER A 303 23.48 57.88 -126.83
N ALA A 304 24.24 57.42 -125.82
CA ALA A 304 24.78 56.07 -125.82
C ALA A 304 23.71 55.06 -125.41
N THR A 305 23.78 53.83 -125.88
CA THR A 305 22.93 52.70 -125.42
C THR A 305 23.73 51.77 -124.51
N ILE A 306 23.07 50.96 -123.67
CA ILE A 306 23.73 49.97 -122.81
C ILE A 306 23.02 48.62 -122.95
N SER A 307 23.78 47.52 -122.91
CA SER A 307 23.24 46.16 -122.92
C SER A 307 24.08 45.24 -122.01
N PRO A 308 23.47 44.42 -121.13
CA PRO A 308 22.03 44.31 -120.90
C PRO A 308 21.44 45.57 -120.26
N ASP A 309 20.11 45.71 -120.32
CA ASP A 309 19.39 46.79 -119.65
C ASP A 309 19.58 46.73 -118.13
N VAL A 310 19.45 47.87 -117.47
CA VAL A 310 19.60 48.00 -116.01
C VAL A 310 18.41 47.33 -115.30
N ALA A 311 18.64 46.16 -114.70
CA ALA A 311 17.64 45.35 -113.99
C ALA A 311 18.27 44.51 -112.85
N ASP A 312 17.44 43.71 -112.17
CA ASP A 312 17.90 42.78 -111.13
C ASP A 312 18.78 41.68 -111.70
N HIS A 313 19.98 41.55 -111.14
CA HIS A 313 20.94 40.54 -111.56
C HIS A 313 21.60 39.84 -110.38
N ASP A 314 22.01 38.60 -110.64
CA ASP A 314 22.87 37.84 -109.75
C ASP A 314 24.33 38.25 -109.94
N TYR A 315 24.94 38.75 -108.86
CA TYR A 315 26.35 39.15 -108.81
C TYR A 315 27.23 38.17 -108.02
N SER A 316 26.74 36.94 -107.78
CA SER A 316 27.57 35.85 -107.27
C SER A 316 28.73 35.53 -108.21
N ASN A 317 28.58 35.85 -109.50
CA ASN A 317 29.63 35.90 -110.51
C ASN A 317 29.70 37.30 -111.12
N SER A 318 30.76 37.60 -111.87
CA SER A 318 30.89 38.90 -112.51
C SER A 318 29.87 39.12 -113.64
N LYS A 319 29.43 40.36 -113.85
CA LYS A 319 28.43 40.74 -114.86
C LYS A 319 29.00 41.77 -115.84
N VAL A 320 28.83 41.56 -117.14
CA VAL A 320 29.35 42.44 -118.20
C VAL A 320 28.26 43.36 -118.77
N TYR A 321 28.57 44.65 -118.94
CA TYR A 321 27.74 45.67 -119.60
C TYR A 321 28.46 46.28 -120.79
N THR A 322 27.82 46.34 -121.97
CA THR A 322 28.34 46.96 -123.19
C THR A 322 27.65 48.29 -123.45
N VAL A 323 28.41 49.36 -123.64
CA VAL A 323 27.93 50.71 -123.97
C VAL A 323 28.27 51.02 -125.43
N THR A 324 27.28 51.46 -126.22
CA THR A 324 27.45 51.82 -127.65
C THR A 324 27.21 53.32 -127.86
N ALA A 325 28.16 54.02 -128.47
CA ALA A 325 28.08 55.44 -128.84
C ALA A 325 27.26 55.67 -130.13
N GLU A 326 26.94 56.93 -130.42
CA GLU A 326 26.09 57.36 -131.54
C GLU A 326 26.75 57.17 -132.92
N ASP A 327 28.08 57.29 -132.99
CA ASP A 327 28.86 57.00 -134.20
C ASP A 327 29.06 55.49 -134.48
N GLY A 328 28.60 54.62 -133.56
CA GLY A 328 28.68 53.16 -133.63
C GLY A 328 29.80 52.51 -132.84
N GLN A 329 30.63 53.24 -132.09
CA GLN A 329 31.72 52.66 -131.28
C GLN A 329 31.23 52.01 -129.97
N THR A 330 31.79 50.87 -129.55
CA THR A 330 31.33 50.11 -128.36
C THR A 330 32.41 49.92 -127.27
N LYS A 331 32.02 49.82 -125.99
CA LYS A 331 32.90 49.53 -124.83
C LYS A 331 32.25 48.62 -123.78
N GLU A 332 32.98 47.67 -123.18
CA GLU A 332 32.47 46.70 -122.19
C GLU A 332 32.96 46.95 -120.74
N TYR A 333 32.13 46.70 -119.72
CA TYR A 333 32.43 46.86 -118.29
C TYR A 333 32.07 45.60 -117.48
N THR A 334 33.02 45.02 -116.73
CA THR A 334 32.81 43.84 -115.88
C THR A 334 32.65 44.20 -114.41
N VAL A 335 31.49 43.91 -113.81
CA VAL A 335 31.12 44.19 -112.40
C VAL A 335 31.33 42.96 -111.51
N SER A 336 31.91 43.10 -110.31
CA SER A 336 32.10 42.04 -109.31
C SER A 336 31.75 42.50 -107.88
N VAL A 337 31.24 41.58 -107.04
CA VAL A 337 30.83 41.87 -105.65
C VAL A 337 31.50 40.89 -104.66
N SER A 338 32.08 41.40 -103.57
CA SER A 338 32.82 40.62 -102.56
C SER A 338 32.30 40.82 -101.13
N LYS A 339 31.94 39.75 -100.42
CA LYS A 339 31.34 39.79 -99.07
C LYS A 339 32.41 39.74 -97.96
N ILE A 340 32.90 40.90 -97.50
CA ILE A 340 34.05 40.98 -96.58
C ILE A 340 33.88 41.92 -95.37
N LEU A 341 32.74 42.60 -95.18
CA LEU A 341 32.52 43.50 -94.03
C LEU A 341 31.81 42.76 -92.87
N SER A 342 32.29 42.92 -91.63
CA SER A 342 31.68 42.32 -90.42
C SER A 342 30.40 43.04 -89.97
N ASN A 343 29.44 42.27 -89.42
CA ASN A 343 28.18 42.76 -88.88
C ASN A 343 28.04 42.57 -87.34
N ASP A 344 29.13 42.21 -86.64
CA ASP A 344 29.12 41.96 -85.19
C ASP A 344 29.07 43.26 -84.36
N LYS A 345 28.18 43.28 -83.36
CA LYS A 345 27.78 44.44 -82.54
C LYS A 345 27.80 44.12 -81.05
N GLY A 346 28.66 43.20 -80.63
CA GLY A 346 28.77 42.72 -79.26
C GLY A 346 29.45 43.70 -78.29
N ILE A 347 28.99 43.75 -77.04
CA ILE A 347 29.80 44.13 -75.87
C ILE A 347 30.14 42.84 -75.12
N THR A 348 31.43 42.57 -74.94
CA THR A 348 31.93 41.37 -74.26
C THR A 348 32.24 41.62 -72.79
N SER A 349 32.47 42.88 -72.40
CA SER A 349 32.68 43.28 -71.00
C SER A 349 32.23 44.73 -70.75
N PHE A 350 31.61 44.95 -69.60
CA PHE A 350 31.21 46.27 -69.09
C PHE A 350 31.43 46.25 -67.58
N MET A 351 32.32 47.11 -67.11
CA MET A 351 32.76 47.12 -65.72
C MET A 351 33.07 48.55 -65.27
N PHE A 352 32.70 48.87 -64.04
CA PHE A 352 33.22 50.05 -63.36
C PHE A 352 34.41 49.64 -62.50
N GLU A 353 35.62 49.96 -62.97
CA GLU A 353 36.84 49.71 -62.21
C GLU A 353 36.97 50.70 -61.04
N HIS A 354 37.31 50.20 -59.86
CA HIS A 354 37.63 51.00 -58.69
C HIS A 354 38.80 51.94 -58.98
N SER A 355 39.73 51.52 -59.85
CA SER A 355 40.90 52.31 -60.27
C SER A 355 40.52 53.57 -61.07
N LYS A 356 39.32 53.57 -61.69
CA LYS A 356 38.81 54.65 -62.55
C LYS A 356 37.68 55.47 -61.90
N ASN A 357 37.01 54.93 -60.87
CA ASN A 357 35.74 55.45 -60.32
C ASN A 357 35.75 55.77 -58.81
N SER A 358 36.92 55.86 -58.18
CA SER A 358 37.05 56.26 -56.75
C SER A 358 36.29 55.36 -55.75
N PHE A 359 36.07 54.09 -56.07
CA PHE A 359 35.46 53.12 -55.13
C PHE A 359 36.48 52.62 -54.10
N SER A 360 36.00 52.05 -52.99
CA SER A 360 36.81 51.48 -51.89
C SER A 360 37.42 50.12 -52.25
N GLY A 361 38.14 50.03 -53.37
CA GLY A 361 38.93 48.87 -53.78
C GLY A 361 38.16 47.67 -54.33
N THR A 362 36.89 47.83 -54.72
CA THR A 362 36.08 46.77 -55.35
C THR A 362 35.57 47.23 -56.70
N ASP A 363 35.79 46.42 -57.75
CA ASP A 363 35.23 46.63 -59.08
C ASP A 363 33.76 46.16 -59.12
N TYR A 364 32.93 46.83 -59.92
CA TYR A 364 31.54 46.44 -60.13
C TYR A 364 31.29 46.14 -61.61
N SER A 365 31.12 44.86 -61.92
CA SER A 365 30.82 44.37 -63.27
C SER A 365 29.36 43.94 -63.41
N ALA A 366 28.89 43.79 -64.65
CA ALA A 366 27.68 43.01 -64.90
C ALA A 366 27.90 41.54 -64.51
N GLU A 367 26.94 40.92 -63.82
CA GLU A 367 27.07 39.53 -63.34
C GLU A 367 27.14 38.51 -64.50
N ASN A 368 26.42 38.77 -65.60
CA ASN A 368 26.51 38.05 -66.85
C ASN A 368 26.25 38.99 -68.05
N MET A 369 27.06 38.87 -69.11
CA MET A 369 26.79 39.53 -70.38
C MET A 369 25.78 38.71 -71.20
N PRO A 370 24.66 39.29 -71.67
CA PRO A 370 23.70 38.59 -72.51
C PRO A 370 24.33 38.14 -73.83
N ALA A 371 23.98 36.93 -74.30
CA ALA A 371 24.45 36.44 -75.60
C ALA A 371 23.92 37.31 -76.75
N THR A 372 24.81 37.74 -77.63
CA THR A 372 24.57 38.81 -78.61
C THR A 372 24.06 38.30 -79.97
N THR A 373 22.98 37.52 -79.99
CA THR A 373 22.38 37.01 -81.25
C THR A 373 21.28 37.95 -81.78
N GLY A 374 21.35 38.36 -83.05
CA GLY A 374 20.28 39.14 -83.72
C GLY A 374 20.57 40.63 -83.87
N ASP A 375 19.57 41.49 -83.98
CA ASP A 375 19.72 42.96 -84.04
C ASP A 375 18.97 43.69 -82.90
N ASP A 376 18.39 42.96 -81.94
CA ASP A 376 17.63 43.51 -80.81
C ASP A 376 18.51 44.23 -79.77
N ASP A 377 17.93 45.19 -79.07
CA ASP A 377 18.57 45.92 -77.96
C ASP A 377 18.81 45.02 -76.74
N VAL A 378 19.90 45.27 -76.01
CA VAL A 378 20.39 44.41 -74.91
C VAL A 378 20.28 45.13 -73.57
N ASN A 379 19.74 44.48 -72.55
CA ASN A 379 19.73 45.03 -71.17
C ASN A 379 20.89 44.45 -70.35
N VAL A 380 21.64 45.32 -69.67
CA VAL A 380 22.80 44.98 -68.84
C VAL A 380 22.58 45.49 -67.43
N SER A 381 22.65 44.62 -66.43
CA SER A 381 22.52 45.00 -65.02
C SER A 381 23.86 44.83 -64.29
N ILE A 382 24.28 45.88 -63.58
CA ILE A 382 25.52 45.89 -62.80
C ILE A 382 25.27 45.19 -61.45
N ALA A 383 26.18 44.30 -61.06
CA ALA A 383 26.13 43.58 -59.80
C ALA A 383 25.95 44.54 -58.62
N LYS A 384 25.18 44.12 -57.60
CA LYS A 384 24.70 44.93 -56.46
C LYS A 384 25.76 45.88 -55.90
N MET A 385 25.79 47.11 -56.42
CA MET A 385 26.57 48.20 -55.84
C MET A 385 25.93 48.55 -54.49
N PRO A 386 26.66 48.46 -53.35
CA PRO A 386 26.09 48.66 -52.02
C PRO A 386 25.63 50.10 -51.80
N HIS A 387 24.78 50.35 -50.80
CA HIS A 387 24.30 51.69 -50.44
C HIS A 387 25.43 52.64 -50.04
N THR A 388 26.60 52.11 -49.67
CA THR A 388 27.80 52.90 -49.35
C THR A 388 28.38 53.61 -50.57
N VAL A 389 28.06 53.16 -51.78
CA VAL A 389 28.34 53.89 -53.03
C VAL A 389 27.15 54.80 -53.32
N THR A 390 27.23 56.02 -52.78
CA THR A 390 26.19 57.05 -52.87
C THR A 390 26.34 57.96 -54.09
N ASP A 391 27.58 58.20 -54.55
CA ASP A 391 27.85 58.98 -55.75
C ASP A 391 27.88 58.06 -56.99
N LEU A 392 26.88 58.23 -57.85
CA LEU A 392 26.74 57.52 -59.13
C LEU A 392 26.89 58.48 -60.32
N THR A 393 27.40 59.69 -60.08
CA THR A 393 27.69 60.66 -61.12
C THR A 393 29.10 60.45 -61.68
N SER A 394 29.30 60.80 -62.94
CA SER A 394 30.60 60.77 -63.62
C SER A 394 31.31 59.40 -63.62
N LEU A 395 30.56 58.30 -63.63
CA LEU A 395 31.10 56.95 -63.68
C LEU A 395 31.69 56.65 -65.05
N LYS A 396 32.94 56.18 -65.09
CA LYS A 396 33.74 55.82 -66.26
C LYS A 396 33.75 54.30 -66.41
N PRO A 397 32.89 53.71 -67.26
CA PRO A 397 32.93 52.28 -67.51
C PRO A 397 34.09 51.89 -68.42
N THR A 398 34.74 50.78 -68.11
CA THR A 398 35.60 50.06 -69.04
C THR A 398 34.73 49.13 -69.90
N ILE A 399 34.73 49.36 -71.22
CA ILE A 399 33.87 48.66 -72.19
C ILE A 399 34.74 47.96 -73.22
N VAL A 400 34.51 46.65 -73.43
CA VAL A 400 35.15 45.86 -74.48
C VAL A 400 34.09 45.45 -75.49
N THR A 401 34.35 45.73 -76.78
CA THR A 401 33.43 45.45 -77.90
C THR A 401 33.98 44.36 -78.82
N SER A 402 33.15 43.86 -79.72
CA SER A 402 33.56 42.97 -80.82
C SER A 402 34.59 43.61 -81.75
N ASP A 403 35.41 42.78 -82.42
CA ASP A 403 36.46 43.25 -83.34
C ASP A 403 35.91 44.14 -84.45
N ASN A 404 36.56 45.29 -84.67
CA ASN A 404 36.18 46.33 -85.64
C ASN A 404 34.83 47.02 -85.36
N ALA A 405 34.19 46.75 -84.21
CA ALA A 405 33.06 47.52 -83.73
C ALA A 405 33.53 48.76 -82.95
N THR A 406 32.64 49.74 -82.84
CA THR A 406 32.86 50.97 -82.06
C THR A 406 31.67 51.17 -81.12
N VAL A 407 31.87 51.77 -79.94
CA VAL A 407 30.78 52.05 -78.97
C VAL A 407 30.69 53.53 -78.65
N SER A 408 29.47 54.05 -78.51
CA SER A 408 29.16 55.43 -78.12
C SER A 408 28.08 55.46 -77.03
N PRO A 409 28.31 56.04 -75.83
CA PRO A 409 29.55 56.66 -75.37
C PRO A 409 30.75 55.69 -75.41
N ALA A 410 31.94 56.22 -75.68
CA ALA A 410 33.16 55.41 -75.75
C ALA A 410 33.56 54.88 -74.36
N THR A 411 34.38 53.84 -74.34
CA THR A 411 34.98 53.34 -73.10
C THR A 411 35.68 54.48 -72.33
N GLU A 412 35.60 54.45 -71.00
CA GLU A 412 36.13 55.43 -70.05
C GLU A 412 35.57 56.85 -70.14
N VAL A 413 34.53 57.08 -70.95
CA VAL A 413 33.79 58.34 -70.95
C VAL A 413 32.86 58.38 -69.73
N ALA A 414 32.96 59.44 -68.93
CA ALA A 414 32.15 59.60 -67.74
C ALA A 414 30.66 59.71 -68.08
N GLN A 415 29.81 58.95 -67.38
CA GLN A 415 28.36 58.91 -67.52
C GLN A 415 27.68 58.93 -66.15
N ASP A 416 26.52 59.57 -66.07
CA ASP A 416 25.73 59.64 -64.83
C ASP A 416 24.73 58.49 -64.77
N PHE A 417 24.65 57.82 -63.63
CA PHE A 417 23.68 56.75 -63.39
C PHE A 417 22.73 57.14 -62.26
N THR A 418 21.47 56.72 -62.40
CA THR A 418 20.48 56.72 -61.32
C THR A 418 20.04 55.28 -61.12
N ARG A 419 19.99 54.81 -59.87
CA ARG A 419 19.55 53.42 -59.58
C ARG A 419 18.16 53.18 -60.17
N GLY A 420 17.97 52.04 -60.81
CA GLY A 420 16.74 51.67 -61.51
C GLY A 420 16.54 52.30 -62.89
N THR A 421 17.39 53.25 -63.32
CA THR A 421 17.26 53.94 -64.62
C THR A 421 18.35 53.48 -65.62
N PRO A 422 18.03 53.15 -66.88
CA PRO A 422 19.01 52.71 -67.88
C PRO A 422 19.78 53.87 -68.52
N VAL A 423 21.08 53.65 -68.76
CA VAL A 423 21.96 54.50 -69.59
C VAL A 423 22.31 53.73 -70.88
N VAL A 424 22.17 54.37 -72.05
CA VAL A 424 22.23 53.71 -73.37
C VAL A 424 23.61 53.82 -74.01
N TYR A 425 24.17 52.68 -74.46
CA TYR A 425 25.40 52.58 -75.24
C TYR A 425 25.11 52.00 -76.63
N ILE A 426 25.54 52.67 -77.70
CA ILE A 426 25.29 52.27 -79.09
C ILE A 426 26.57 51.63 -79.67
N VAL A 427 26.50 50.36 -80.06
CA VAL A 427 27.60 49.66 -80.74
C VAL A 427 27.38 49.67 -82.25
N THR A 428 28.35 50.17 -83.01
CA THR A 428 28.36 50.22 -84.48
C THR A 428 29.35 49.21 -85.06
N ALA A 429 28.88 48.29 -85.92
CA ALA A 429 29.69 47.31 -86.63
C ALA A 429 30.43 47.90 -87.84
N GLN A 430 31.35 47.12 -88.42
CA GLN A 430 32.15 47.51 -89.58
C GLN A 430 31.31 47.78 -90.85
N ASP A 431 30.19 47.08 -91.03
CA ASP A 431 29.24 47.34 -92.14
C ASP A 431 28.32 48.55 -91.91
N GLY A 432 28.42 49.20 -90.75
CA GLY A 432 27.67 50.39 -90.37
C GLY A 432 26.28 50.12 -89.78
N THR A 433 25.96 48.87 -89.42
CA THR A 433 24.80 48.53 -88.60
C THR A 433 25.05 48.85 -87.11
N THR A 434 24.00 49.07 -86.32
CA THR A 434 24.10 49.52 -84.91
C THR A 434 23.19 48.73 -83.95
N ARG A 435 23.53 48.65 -82.65
CA ARG A 435 22.70 48.04 -81.58
C ARG A 435 22.82 48.82 -80.26
N ASN A 436 21.72 48.98 -79.51
CA ASN A 436 21.76 49.62 -78.19
C ASN A 436 21.97 48.62 -77.04
N TYR A 437 22.68 49.07 -75.99
CA TYR A 437 22.88 48.39 -74.72
C TYR A 437 22.39 49.30 -73.58
N ASN A 438 21.33 48.90 -72.88
CA ASN A 438 20.72 49.60 -71.76
C ASN A 438 21.34 49.14 -70.44
N VAL A 439 22.24 49.94 -69.87
CA VAL A 439 22.97 49.60 -68.64
C VAL A 439 22.28 50.21 -67.41
N THR A 440 21.95 49.40 -66.41
CA THR A 440 21.25 49.84 -65.19
C THR A 440 21.98 49.40 -63.91
N ILE A 441 22.08 50.30 -62.93
CA ILE A 441 22.49 49.99 -61.55
C ILE A 441 21.24 49.66 -60.73
N GLY A 442 21.20 48.53 -60.02
CA GLY A 442 20.00 48.07 -59.29
C GLY A 442 19.56 48.95 -58.10
N GLU A 443 18.26 48.90 -57.79
CA GLU A 443 17.65 49.52 -56.59
C GLU A 443 18.03 48.79 -55.29
N LEU A 444 17.93 49.48 -54.15
CA LEU A 444 18.19 48.94 -52.80
C LEU A 444 16.86 48.60 -52.10
N SER A 445 16.81 47.54 -51.29
CA SER A 445 15.58 47.15 -50.59
C SER A 445 15.29 47.96 -49.32
N ALA A 446 14.04 48.44 -49.17
CA ALA A 446 13.53 49.11 -47.96
C ALA A 446 12.97 48.14 -46.88
N THR A 447 13.13 46.83 -47.05
CA THR A 447 12.51 45.85 -46.15
C THR A 447 13.41 45.49 -44.95
N ALA A 448 12.86 45.57 -43.74
CA ALA A 448 13.57 45.30 -42.47
C ALA A 448 12.81 44.30 -41.58
N ASN A 449 12.66 43.04 -41.98
CA ASN A 449 11.94 42.02 -41.21
C ASN A 449 12.88 40.92 -40.68
N ILE A 450 12.60 40.40 -39.48
CA ILE A 450 13.08 39.07 -39.05
C ILE A 450 12.14 38.02 -39.61
N THR A 451 12.67 37.08 -40.38
CA THR A 451 11.91 35.97 -41.00
C THR A 451 12.03 34.67 -40.22
N SER A 452 13.09 34.50 -39.42
CA SER A 452 13.28 33.37 -38.52
C SER A 452 14.12 33.79 -37.31
N PHE A 453 13.77 33.26 -36.13
CA PHE A 453 14.53 33.43 -34.89
C PHE A 453 14.56 32.09 -34.16
N LYS A 454 15.73 31.45 -34.08
CA LYS A 454 15.89 30.11 -33.51
C LYS A 454 16.98 30.07 -32.44
N ILE A 455 16.77 29.23 -31.43
CA ILE A 455 17.79 28.86 -30.45
C ILE A 455 18.11 27.38 -30.66
N LYS A 456 19.34 27.05 -31.02
CA LYS A 456 19.81 25.66 -31.15
C LYS A 456 20.58 25.23 -29.90
N ARG A 457 20.39 23.98 -29.48
CA ARG A 457 21.07 23.42 -28.31
C ARG A 457 22.59 23.33 -28.54
N GLU A 458 23.02 22.97 -29.75
CA GLU A 458 24.43 22.80 -30.12
C GLU A 458 25.24 24.11 -30.06
N ASP A 459 24.61 25.26 -30.28
CA ASP A 459 25.26 26.58 -30.19
C ASP A 459 25.43 27.06 -28.73
N ASN A 460 24.75 26.40 -27.79
CA ASN A 460 24.62 26.82 -26.40
C ASN A 460 24.99 25.70 -25.39
N THR A 461 25.85 24.75 -25.79
CA THR A 461 26.18 23.52 -25.04
C THR A 461 26.83 23.74 -23.68
N ASP A 462 27.50 24.89 -23.48
CA ASP A 462 28.26 25.17 -22.27
C ASP A 462 27.39 25.78 -21.14
N SER A 463 26.12 26.07 -21.40
CA SER A 463 25.21 26.71 -20.44
C SER A 463 24.24 25.71 -19.84
N SER A 464 24.48 25.32 -18.57
CA SER A 464 23.56 24.48 -17.79
C SER A 464 22.15 25.07 -17.60
N LYS A 465 21.99 26.37 -17.89
CA LYS A 465 20.73 27.12 -17.80
C LYS A 465 19.89 27.06 -19.08
N VAL A 466 20.47 26.57 -20.18
CA VAL A 466 19.80 26.48 -21.48
C VAL A 466 19.14 25.10 -21.57
N ARG A 467 17.89 25.03 -21.08
CA ARG A 467 17.11 23.80 -21.00
C ARG A 467 15.90 23.88 -21.92
N PHE A 468 15.71 22.83 -22.71
CA PHE A 468 14.65 22.72 -23.70
C PHE A 468 13.59 21.79 -23.15
N SER A 469 12.32 22.17 -23.22
CA SER A 469 11.21 21.31 -22.77
C SER A 469 11.12 20.03 -23.61
N SER A 470 11.52 20.08 -24.89
CA SER A 470 11.78 18.92 -25.76
C SER A 470 12.61 19.33 -27.00
N GLY A 471 13.23 18.37 -27.70
CA GLY A 471 13.92 18.61 -28.98
C GLY A 471 15.34 19.21 -28.90
N THR A 472 15.90 19.55 -30.08
CA THR A 472 17.26 20.10 -30.27
C THR A 472 17.28 21.59 -30.63
N GLU A 473 16.15 22.17 -31.05
CA GLU A 473 15.99 23.59 -31.35
C GLU A 473 14.65 24.14 -30.79
N VAL A 474 14.60 25.41 -30.42
CA VAL A 474 13.37 26.15 -30.09
C VAL A 474 13.23 27.30 -31.08
N SER A 475 12.09 27.37 -31.76
CA SER A 475 11.74 28.49 -32.63
C SER A 475 11.01 29.56 -31.81
N GLY A 476 11.43 30.81 -31.97
CA GLY A 476 10.71 31.95 -31.41
C GLY A 476 9.41 32.18 -32.18
N ASN A 477 8.32 32.42 -31.45
CA ASN A 477 7.04 32.77 -32.05
C ASN A 477 7.06 34.25 -32.47
N ILE A 478 7.23 34.51 -33.76
CA ILE A 478 7.32 35.86 -34.33
C ILE A 478 5.90 36.40 -34.57
N SER A 479 5.58 37.52 -33.94
CA SER A 479 4.32 38.25 -34.12
C SER A 479 4.59 39.69 -34.54
N SER A 480 4.04 40.10 -35.69
CA SER A 480 4.17 41.45 -36.23
C SER A 480 2.78 42.09 -36.33
N ASN A 481 2.46 42.98 -35.39
CA ASN A 481 1.22 43.76 -35.36
C ASN A 481 1.50 45.25 -35.63
N VAL A 482 0.46 46.03 -35.97
CA VAL A 482 0.57 47.48 -36.17
C VAL A 482 1.07 48.14 -34.87
N GLY A 483 2.32 48.60 -34.87
CA GLY A 483 2.96 49.28 -33.73
C GLY A 483 3.73 48.39 -32.75
N SER A 484 3.80 47.07 -32.94
CA SER A 484 4.60 46.18 -32.08
C SER A 484 5.04 44.91 -32.81
N ASN A 485 6.35 44.62 -32.82
CA ASN A 485 6.88 43.33 -33.25
C ASN A 485 7.45 42.61 -32.03
N THR A 486 6.96 41.41 -31.74
CA THR A 486 7.38 40.62 -30.59
C THR A 486 7.86 39.24 -31.02
N ILE A 487 8.79 38.67 -30.27
CA ILE A 487 9.24 37.30 -30.43
C ILE A 487 9.22 36.64 -29.05
N ASP A 488 8.40 35.62 -28.86
CA ASP A 488 8.36 34.85 -27.62
C ASP A 488 9.12 33.54 -27.77
N ILE A 489 10.04 33.27 -26.84
CA ILE A 489 10.83 32.04 -26.78
C ILE A 489 10.51 31.34 -25.47
N VAL A 490 10.26 30.04 -25.53
CA VAL A 490 9.91 29.24 -24.36
C VAL A 490 11.05 28.28 -24.02
N LEU A 491 11.57 28.37 -22.80
CA LEU A 491 12.61 27.48 -22.27
C LEU A 491 12.18 26.90 -20.92
N ASP A 492 12.83 25.83 -20.46
CA ASP A 492 12.60 25.26 -19.12
C ASP A 492 13.46 25.98 -18.07
N GLY A 493 13.03 27.19 -17.68
CA GLY A 493 13.71 28.02 -16.69
C GLY A 493 13.53 27.47 -15.27
N GLU A 494 14.46 26.65 -14.81
CA GLU A 494 14.52 26.07 -13.46
C GLU A 494 15.11 27.10 -12.48
N ASP A 495 14.33 28.13 -12.12
CA ASP A 495 14.71 29.31 -11.31
C ASP A 495 15.71 30.29 -11.89
N ASP A 496 16.18 30.05 -13.11
CA ASP A 496 17.14 30.93 -13.74
C ASP A 496 16.59 32.34 -13.86
N THR A 497 17.34 33.30 -13.32
CA THR A 497 17.00 34.73 -13.45
C THR A 497 17.28 35.21 -14.86
N THR A 498 18.37 34.71 -15.43
CA THR A 498 18.90 35.10 -16.74
C THR A 498 19.43 33.87 -17.47
N VAL A 499 19.42 33.95 -18.80
CA VAL A 499 19.98 32.94 -19.69
C VAL A 499 20.74 33.63 -20.82
N ASN A 500 21.96 33.18 -21.11
CA ASN A 500 22.73 33.64 -22.26
C ASN A 500 22.40 32.73 -23.44
N LEU A 501 21.96 33.32 -24.54
CA LEU A 501 21.57 32.61 -25.76
C LEU A 501 22.33 33.18 -26.95
N LYS A 502 22.74 32.32 -27.89
CA LYS A 502 23.22 32.68 -29.23
C LYS A 502 22.11 32.41 -30.24
N PRO A 503 21.30 33.41 -30.63
CA PRO A 503 20.18 33.17 -31.54
C PRO A 503 20.63 33.13 -32.99
N GLU A 504 20.11 32.18 -33.75
CA GLU A 504 20.20 32.16 -35.21
C GLU A 504 19.02 32.97 -35.79
N ILE A 505 19.35 34.09 -36.41
CA ILE A 505 18.40 35.07 -36.95
C ILE A 505 18.52 35.15 -38.47
N ALA A 506 17.40 34.94 -39.17
CA ALA A 506 17.29 35.18 -40.60
C ALA A 506 16.51 36.48 -40.88
N LEU A 507 16.95 37.25 -41.87
CA LEU A 507 16.45 38.60 -42.17
C LEU A 507 15.90 38.69 -43.60
N SER A 508 15.22 39.80 -43.92
CA SER A 508 14.95 40.21 -45.29
C SER A 508 16.25 40.46 -46.08
N ALA A 509 16.21 40.29 -47.41
CA ALA A 509 17.40 40.37 -48.25
C ALA A 509 18.14 41.71 -48.11
N GLY A 510 19.44 41.66 -47.81
CA GLY A 510 20.29 42.84 -47.62
C GLY A 510 20.10 43.59 -46.29
N ALA A 511 19.16 43.18 -45.44
CA ALA A 511 18.97 43.79 -44.12
C ALA A 511 20.03 43.33 -43.11
N SER A 512 20.24 44.14 -42.09
CA SER A 512 21.13 43.85 -40.95
C SER A 512 20.35 43.86 -39.63
N VAL A 513 20.85 43.19 -38.60
CA VAL A 513 20.22 43.15 -37.27
C VAL A 513 21.24 43.41 -36.17
N SER A 514 20.82 44.14 -35.12
CA SER A 514 21.60 44.40 -33.92
C SER A 514 20.77 44.11 -32.66
N PRO A 515 21.21 43.21 -31.75
CA PRO A 515 22.41 42.36 -31.83
C PRO A 515 22.42 41.44 -33.07
N ALA A 516 23.62 41.12 -33.57
CA ALA A 516 23.79 40.31 -34.77
C ALA A 516 23.45 38.82 -34.52
N SER A 517 23.07 38.12 -35.58
CA SER A 517 22.85 36.67 -35.56
C SER A 517 24.08 35.92 -35.05
N GLY A 518 23.89 34.93 -34.17
CA GLY A 518 24.94 34.12 -33.54
C GLY A 518 25.67 34.78 -32.36
N VAL A 519 25.41 36.06 -32.08
CA VAL A 519 26.04 36.77 -30.95
C VAL A 519 25.34 36.38 -29.64
N GLU A 520 26.15 36.04 -28.63
CA GLU A 520 25.64 35.73 -27.30
C GLU A 520 24.98 36.97 -26.69
N THR A 521 23.72 36.81 -26.28
CA THR A 521 22.89 37.85 -25.68
C THR A 521 22.29 37.32 -24.38
N THR A 522 22.39 38.10 -23.30
CA THR A 522 21.76 37.76 -22.01
C THR A 522 20.29 38.17 -22.01
N PHE A 523 19.40 37.22 -21.76
CA PHE A 523 17.98 37.44 -21.56
C PHE A 523 17.63 37.32 -20.08
N THR A 524 16.78 38.20 -19.57
CA THR A 524 16.12 38.03 -18.27
C THR A 524 14.74 37.45 -18.49
N TYR A 525 14.42 36.34 -17.83
CA TYR A 525 13.13 35.66 -18.02
C TYR A 525 11.95 36.61 -17.72
N GLY A 526 10.99 36.69 -18.66
CA GLY A 526 9.81 37.57 -18.60
C GLY A 526 10.08 39.04 -18.95
N THR A 527 11.31 39.42 -19.28
CA THR A 527 11.67 40.79 -19.70
C THR A 527 12.02 40.82 -21.17
N ALA A 528 11.54 41.82 -21.90
CA ALA A 528 11.81 41.98 -23.33
C ALA A 528 13.23 42.52 -23.58
N GLN A 529 13.96 41.87 -24.48
CA GLN A 529 15.23 42.30 -25.04
C GLN A 529 15.03 42.86 -26.45
N THR A 530 15.68 43.96 -26.78
CA THR A 530 15.47 44.68 -28.05
C THR A 530 16.41 44.19 -29.15
N TYR A 531 15.86 43.91 -30.33
CA TYR A 531 16.59 43.68 -31.57
C TYR A 531 16.13 44.70 -32.63
N THR A 532 17.07 45.42 -33.24
CA THR A 532 16.78 46.40 -34.30
C THR A 532 17.22 45.83 -35.64
N VAL A 533 16.30 45.71 -36.59
CA VAL A 533 16.59 45.35 -37.99
C VAL A 533 16.61 46.60 -38.83
N THR A 534 17.66 46.78 -39.63
CA THR A 534 17.84 47.91 -40.56
C THR A 534 17.80 47.39 -42.00
N ALA A 535 16.97 48.02 -42.85
CA ALA A 535 16.85 47.68 -44.27
C ALA A 535 18.15 47.96 -45.06
N GLU A 536 18.29 47.36 -46.24
CA GLU A 536 19.48 47.46 -47.10
C GLU A 536 19.79 48.91 -47.55
N ASP A 537 18.74 49.71 -47.72
CA ASP A 537 18.80 51.14 -48.08
C ASP A 537 18.96 52.09 -46.88
N ASN A 538 19.00 51.57 -45.65
CA ASN A 538 18.96 52.30 -44.38
C ASN A 538 17.72 53.20 -44.16
N SER A 539 16.68 53.12 -45.00
CA SER A 539 15.49 53.97 -44.87
C SER A 539 14.57 53.52 -43.74
N THR A 540 14.53 52.21 -43.47
CA THR A 540 13.57 51.59 -42.56
C THR A 540 14.30 50.82 -41.47
N GLN A 541 13.92 51.10 -40.21
CA GLN A 541 14.30 50.30 -39.05
C GLN A 541 13.06 49.71 -38.39
N LYS A 542 13.10 48.42 -38.05
CA LYS A 542 12.08 47.77 -37.23
C LYS A 542 12.67 47.26 -35.94
N ILE A 543 11.96 47.53 -34.85
CA ILE A 543 12.33 47.06 -33.51
C ILE A 543 11.49 45.82 -33.18
N TYR A 544 12.17 44.76 -32.73
CA TYR A 544 11.60 43.52 -32.23
C TYR A 544 11.88 43.39 -30.73
N SER A 545 10.83 43.14 -29.95
CA SER A 545 10.89 42.86 -28.52
C SER A 545 10.89 41.35 -28.30
N VAL A 546 12.06 40.80 -28.00
CA VAL A 546 12.28 39.35 -27.80
C VAL A 546 12.17 39.02 -26.32
N THR A 547 11.20 38.21 -25.93
CA THR A 547 10.98 37.80 -24.53
C THR A 547 11.23 36.31 -24.38
N VAL A 548 12.06 35.93 -23.41
CA VAL A 548 12.23 34.52 -23.00
C VAL A 548 11.31 34.25 -21.83
N LYS A 549 10.43 33.25 -21.93
CA LYS A 549 9.46 32.84 -20.91
C LYS A 549 9.82 31.45 -20.40
N SER A 550 9.70 31.26 -19.08
CA SER A 550 9.86 29.93 -18.49
C SER A 550 8.58 29.10 -18.66
N SER A 551 8.74 27.84 -19.05
CA SER A 551 7.69 26.80 -19.10
C SER A 551 7.56 25.99 -17.82
N ASN A 552 8.32 26.34 -16.77
CA ASN A 552 8.36 25.53 -15.56
C ASN A 552 7.15 25.80 -14.65
N SER A 553 6.11 24.98 -14.82
CA SER A 553 4.88 25.01 -14.01
C SER A 553 4.94 24.10 -12.78
N LYS A 554 6.14 23.69 -12.32
CA LYS A 554 6.27 22.76 -11.19
C LYS A 554 6.16 23.46 -9.85
N MET A 555 5.77 22.71 -8.81
CA MET A 555 5.83 23.13 -7.40
C MET A 555 7.13 22.63 -6.76
N LYS A 556 7.87 23.49 -6.04
CA LYS A 556 9.11 23.07 -5.35
C LYS A 556 8.84 22.38 -4.04
N SER A 557 7.99 23.00 -3.21
CA SER A 557 7.70 22.50 -1.89
C SER A 557 6.30 22.90 -1.44
N PHE A 558 5.72 22.03 -0.63
CA PHE A 558 4.48 22.25 0.08
C PHE A 558 4.70 21.82 1.52
N LYS A 559 4.48 22.71 2.48
CA LYS A 559 4.64 22.38 3.90
C LYS A 559 3.63 23.10 4.78
N PHE A 560 3.36 22.54 5.95
CA PHE A 560 2.75 23.30 7.04
C PHE A 560 3.84 23.64 8.04
N LYS A 561 3.91 24.92 8.43
CA LYS A 561 4.81 25.36 9.49
C LYS A 561 4.28 24.95 10.86
N THR A 562 5.13 25.00 11.88
CA THR A 562 4.71 24.87 13.27
C THR A 562 3.52 25.78 13.59
N ASP A 563 2.43 25.18 14.05
CA ASP A 563 1.21 25.81 14.54
C ASP A 563 0.67 24.95 15.69
N THR A 564 1.00 25.37 16.92
CA THR A 564 0.58 24.68 18.15
C THR A 564 -0.94 24.68 18.33
N GLY A 565 -1.65 25.71 17.82
CA GLY A 565 -3.11 25.77 17.81
C GLY A 565 -3.75 24.71 16.90
N LYS A 566 -2.99 24.22 15.93
CA LYS A 566 -3.39 23.11 15.02
C LYS A 566 -2.72 21.79 15.35
N LYS A 567 -1.98 21.73 16.46
CA LYS A 567 -1.24 20.55 16.93
C LYS A 567 -0.17 20.09 15.93
N ILE A 568 0.38 21.02 15.14
CA ILE A 568 1.55 20.82 14.31
C ILE A 568 2.72 21.43 15.08
N VAL A 569 3.45 20.61 15.82
CA VAL A 569 4.49 21.09 16.76
C VAL A 569 5.87 21.29 16.12
N GLN A 570 6.00 20.93 14.84
CA GLN A 570 7.19 21.13 14.01
C GLN A 570 6.77 21.28 12.54
N ASP A 571 7.63 21.87 11.70
CA ASP A 571 7.41 21.93 10.26
C ASP A 571 7.20 20.53 9.67
N VAL A 572 6.09 20.32 8.94
CA VAL A 572 5.76 19.08 8.25
C VAL A 572 5.78 19.31 6.74
N THR A 573 6.70 18.64 6.06
CA THR A 573 6.91 18.80 4.61
C THR A 573 6.17 17.72 3.84
N GLY A 574 5.41 18.12 2.82
CA GLY A 574 4.74 17.23 1.89
C GLY A 574 5.72 16.58 0.92
N THR A 575 5.46 15.32 0.57
CA THR A 575 6.17 14.64 -0.51
C THR A 575 5.46 14.92 -1.83
N ILE A 576 6.21 15.42 -2.82
CA ILE A 576 5.71 15.69 -4.17
C ILE A 576 6.13 14.53 -5.08
N SER A 577 5.15 13.83 -5.66
CA SER A 577 5.37 12.76 -6.64
C SER A 577 4.54 13.05 -7.88
N GLY A 578 5.19 13.52 -8.95
CA GLY A 578 4.51 14.08 -10.12
C GLY A 578 3.62 15.26 -9.72
N ASN A 579 2.32 15.12 -10.00
CA ASN A 579 1.27 16.10 -9.71
C ASN A 579 0.49 15.80 -8.42
N THR A 580 0.98 14.91 -7.56
CA THR A 580 0.36 14.58 -6.28
C THR A 580 1.24 15.04 -5.12
N VAL A 581 0.65 15.72 -4.15
CA VAL A 581 1.30 16.12 -2.90
C VAL A 581 0.65 15.34 -1.76
N THR A 582 1.45 14.54 -1.05
CA THR A 582 0.99 13.84 0.15
C THR A 582 1.66 14.43 1.37
N VAL A 583 0.87 14.93 2.31
CA VAL A 583 1.38 15.44 3.59
C VAL A 583 0.90 14.53 4.70
N LYS A 584 1.83 14.05 5.53
CA LYS A 584 1.51 13.33 6.76
C LYS A 584 1.68 14.28 7.95
N VAL A 585 0.58 14.58 8.62
CA VAL A 585 0.55 15.45 9.80
C VAL A 585 0.41 14.59 11.07
N PRO A 586 0.70 15.14 12.27
CA PRO A 586 0.41 14.47 13.54
C PRO A 586 -0.97 13.81 13.60
N HIS A 587 -1.08 12.67 14.28
CA HIS A 587 -2.34 11.92 14.40
C HIS A 587 -3.51 12.78 14.92
N ASP A 588 -3.22 13.72 15.80
CA ASP A 588 -4.18 14.61 16.44
C ASP A 588 -4.25 16.00 15.80
N ALA A 589 -3.55 16.22 14.68
CA ALA A 589 -3.59 17.49 13.95
C ALA A 589 -5.02 17.89 13.57
N VAL A 590 -5.28 19.19 13.65
CA VAL A 590 -6.55 19.79 13.22
C VAL A 590 -6.43 20.16 11.75
N LEU A 591 -7.13 19.43 10.87
CA LEU A 591 -7.02 19.61 9.41
C LEU A 591 -7.79 20.82 8.87
N THR A 592 -8.65 21.42 9.70
CA THR A 592 -9.45 22.58 9.33
C THR A 592 -8.66 23.87 9.54
N ASN A 593 -8.74 24.77 8.55
CA ASN A 593 -8.09 26.08 8.60
C ASN A 593 -6.56 25.99 8.77
N LEU A 594 -5.92 25.09 8.00
CA LEU A 594 -4.47 25.01 7.87
C LEU A 594 -4.00 25.93 6.75
N THR A 595 -2.98 26.73 7.02
CA THR A 595 -2.37 27.60 6.03
C THR A 595 -1.12 26.95 5.46
N PRO A 596 -1.10 26.54 4.17
CA PRO A 596 0.09 25.95 3.58
C PRO A 596 1.13 27.02 3.27
N TYR A 597 2.39 26.63 3.36
CA TYR A 597 3.53 27.36 2.82
C TYR A 597 3.97 26.66 1.55
N ILE A 598 3.84 27.36 0.42
CA ILE A 598 4.11 26.81 -0.91
C ILE A 598 5.24 27.62 -1.54
N GLU A 599 6.23 26.91 -2.07
CA GLU A 599 7.33 27.51 -2.81
C GLU A 599 7.26 27.07 -4.28
N LEU A 600 7.38 28.03 -5.20
CA LEU A 600 7.31 27.81 -6.64
C LEU A 600 8.65 28.10 -7.31
N TYR A 601 8.78 27.66 -8.56
CA TYR A 601 9.86 28.14 -9.44
C TYR A 601 9.66 29.61 -9.80
N LYS A 602 10.77 30.33 -10.00
CA LYS A 602 10.78 31.77 -10.25
C LYS A 602 9.94 32.11 -11.49
N GLY A 603 9.04 33.08 -11.32
CA GLY A 603 8.13 33.53 -12.39
C GLY A 603 6.87 32.68 -12.52
N ALA A 604 6.79 31.50 -11.89
CA ALA A 604 5.54 30.77 -11.79
C ALA A 604 4.60 31.44 -10.79
N THR A 605 3.31 31.35 -11.06
CA THR A 605 2.23 31.80 -10.19
C THR A 605 1.40 30.59 -9.77
N ILE A 606 0.68 30.70 -8.67
CA ILE A 606 -0.18 29.63 -8.18
C ILE A 606 -1.57 30.18 -7.93
N THR A 607 -2.56 29.40 -8.29
CA THR A 607 -3.97 29.71 -8.08
C THR A 607 -4.64 28.55 -7.34
N THR A 608 -5.75 28.87 -6.63
CA THR A 608 -6.75 28.01 -5.92
C THR A 608 -6.48 27.60 -4.45
N PRO A 609 -7.54 27.26 -3.65
CA PRO A 609 -8.99 27.49 -3.81
C PRO A 609 -9.43 28.88 -3.28
N SER A 610 -10.74 29.17 -3.21
CA SER A 610 -11.32 30.48 -2.83
C SER A 610 -10.60 31.14 -1.64
N GLY A 611 -10.02 32.33 -1.88
CA GLY A 611 -9.24 33.08 -0.88
C GLY A 611 -7.77 33.28 -1.25
N GLY A 612 -7.19 32.40 -2.08
CA GLY A 612 -5.80 32.50 -2.56
C GLY A 612 -4.90 31.36 -2.04
N ALA A 613 -3.79 31.10 -2.74
CA ALA A 613 -2.99 29.89 -2.55
C ALA A 613 -2.29 29.75 -1.17
N THR A 614 -2.16 30.84 -0.43
CA THR A 614 -1.54 30.87 0.92
C THR A 614 -2.56 31.23 2.01
N THR A 615 -3.85 31.02 1.77
CA THR A 615 -4.88 31.23 2.79
C THR A 615 -5.19 29.93 3.53
N ALA A 616 -5.83 30.05 4.69
CA ALA A 616 -6.22 28.89 5.48
C ALA A 616 -7.29 28.07 4.76
N GLN A 617 -7.07 26.76 4.64
CA GLN A 617 -7.95 25.82 3.93
C GLN A 617 -8.32 24.64 4.83
N ASP A 618 -9.42 23.95 4.50
CA ASP A 618 -9.81 22.69 5.13
C ASP A 618 -9.31 21.50 4.32
N PHE A 619 -8.30 20.79 4.84
CA PHE A 619 -7.71 19.62 4.19
C PHE A 619 -8.32 18.28 4.66
N SER A 620 -9.53 18.31 5.23
CA SER A 620 -10.30 17.09 5.49
C SER A 620 -10.70 16.34 4.20
N SER A 621 -10.56 17.01 3.05
CA SER A 621 -10.67 16.45 1.70
C SER A 621 -9.53 16.99 0.83
N GLN A 622 -9.26 16.32 -0.29
CA GLN A 622 -8.23 16.72 -1.25
C GLN A 622 -8.44 18.17 -1.74
N LYS A 623 -7.35 18.93 -1.87
CA LYS A 623 -7.34 20.27 -2.47
C LYS A 623 -6.45 20.29 -3.71
N THR A 624 -6.95 20.87 -4.79
CA THR A 624 -6.17 21.06 -6.02
C THR A 624 -5.56 22.46 -6.02
N TYR A 625 -4.31 22.56 -6.47
CA TYR A 625 -3.55 23.80 -6.65
C TYR A 625 -3.03 23.88 -8.08
N THR A 626 -3.32 24.94 -8.82
CA THR A 626 -2.88 25.11 -10.21
C THR A 626 -1.69 26.05 -10.27
N VAL A 627 -0.52 25.53 -10.64
CA VAL A 627 0.70 26.31 -10.86
C VAL A 627 0.77 26.68 -12.34
N THR A 628 0.91 27.97 -12.63
CA THR A 628 0.98 28.54 -13.99
C THR A 628 2.36 29.14 -14.22
N ALA A 629 3.08 28.67 -15.25
CA ALA A 629 4.37 29.21 -15.67
C ALA A 629 4.22 30.52 -16.46
N GLN A 630 5.34 31.17 -16.80
CA GLN A 630 5.32 32.47 -17.49
C GLN A 630 4.87 32.38 -18.96
N ASP A 631 5.02 31.22 -19.59
CA ASP A 631 4.51 30.94 -20.94
C ASP A 631 3.01 30.63 -20.96
N GLY A 632 2.38 30.51 -19.78
CA GLY A 632 0.97 30.14 -19.61
C GLY A 632 0.70 28.65 -19.46
N THR A 633 1.72 27.79 -19.51
CA THR A 633 1.55 26.35 -19.22
C THR A 633 1.18 26.13 -17.76
N THR A 634 0.30 25.15 -17.51
CA THR A 634 -0.25 24.88 -16.17
C THR A 634 -0.01 23.46 -15.73
N SER A 635 0.23 23.26 -14.44
CA SER A 635 0.23 21.96 -13.76
C SER A 635 -0.69 21.99 -12.55
N ASP A 636 -1.63 21.04 -12.49
CA ASP A 636 -2.53 20.87 -11.35
C ASP A 636 -1.92 19.91 -10.33
N TYR A 637 -1.87 20.33 -9.06
CA TYR A 637 -1.34 19.56 -7.93
C TYR A 637 -2.44 19.15 -6.97
N ASN A 638 -2.65 17.85 -6.80
CA ASN A 638 -3.63 17.28 -5.89
C ASN A 638 -2.99 17.05 -4.51
N VAL A 639 -3.34 17.89 -3.54
CA VAL A 639 -2.85 17.85 -2.16
C VAL A 639 -3.79 17.01 -1.29
N THR A 640 -3.26 15.91 -0.77
CA THR A 640 -3.93 15.06 0.22
C THR A 640 -3.18 15.13 1.55
N VAL A 641 -3.89 15.52 2.61
CA VAL A 641 -3.34 15.54 3.97
C VAL A 641 -3.90 14.35 4.73
N THR A 642 -3.01 13.53 5.27
CA THR A 642 -3.37 12.34 6.06
C THR A 642 -2.75 12.45 7.44
N LYS A 643 -3.41 11.83 8.42
CA LYS A 643 -2.93 11.76 9.79
C LYS A 643 -2.01 10.56 9.95
N GLU A 644 -0.89 10.75 10.64
CA GLU A 644 -0.04 9.64 11.07
C GLU A 644 -0.80 8.71 12.03
N VAL A 645 -0.29 7.48 12.17
CA VAL A 645 -0.75 6.55 13.21
C VAL A 645 -0.41 7.13 14.59
N GLU A 646 -1.31 6.96 15.57
CA GLU A 646 -1.07 7.37 16.96
C GLU A 646 0.20 6.68 17.50
N PRO A 647 1.20 7.44 17.98
CA PRO A 647 2.42 6.86 18.56
C PRO A 647 2.13 6.25 19.93
N LYS A 648 2.68 5.06 20.20
CA LYS A 648 2.39 4.28 21.42
C LYS A 648 3.66 3.80 22.12
N ILE A 649 3.58 3.63 23.43
CA ILE A 649 4.53 2.84 24.22
C ILE A 649 4.10 1.38 24.09
N GLU A 650 4.92 0.53 23.51
CA GLU A 650 4.62 -0.90 23.33
C GLU A 650 4.69 -1.66 24.65
N SER A 651 5.77 -1.44 25.39
CA SER A 651 6.01 -2.11 26.65
C SER A 651 6.64 -1.16 27.65
N PHE A 652 6.25 -1.34 28.91
CA PHE A 652 6.85 -0.68 30.06
C PHE A 652 7.19 -1.78 31.06
N THR A 653 8.42 -1.84 31.53
CA THR A 653 8.88 -2.90 32.44
C THR A 653 9.89 -2.35 33.45
N PHE A 654 10.04 -3.04 34.57
CA PHE A 654 11.17 -2.83 35.47
C PHE A 654 11.98 -4.13 35.49
N SER A 655 13.27 -4.06 35.17
CA SER A 655 14.16 -5.22 35.28
C SER A 655 14.83 -5.24 36.65
N ASP A 656 15.00 -6.43 37.22
CA ASP A 656 15.72 -6.60 38.49
C ASP A 656 17.20 -6.18 38.39
N THR A 657 17.80 -6.30 37.20
CA THR A 657 19.18 -5.86 36.95
C THR A 657 19.36 -4.36 37.11
N SER A 658 18.37 -3.56 36.68
CA SER A 658 18.42 -2.09 36.79
C SER A 658 17.86 -1.58 38.12
N ASN A 659 17.20 -2.45 38.91
CA ASN A 659 16.47 -2.09 40.13
C ASN A 659 16.81 -3.04 41.29
N THR A 660 18.07 -3.46 41.39
CA THR A 660 18.51 -4.43 42.41
C THR A 660 18.23 -3.92 43.83
N GLY A 661 17.71 -4.80 44.68
CA GLY A 661 17.38 -4.48 46.07
C GLY A 661 16.04 -3.75 46.28
N LYS A 662 15.23 -3.56 45.22
CA LYS A 662 13.93 -2.87 45.30
C LYS A 662 12.73 -3.79 45.56
N ASN A 663 12.97 -5.10 45.79
CA ASN A 663 11.95 -6.13 46.06
C ASN A 663 10.82 -6.20 45.01
N LEU A 664 11.14 -6.01 43.73
CA LEU A 664 10.14 -6.09 42.65
C LEU A 664 9.78 -7.54 42.31
N GLY A 665 10.77 -8.44 42.40
CA GLY A 665 10.61 -9.87 42.12
C GLY A 665 10.28 -10.16 40.65
N ASN A 666 10.07 -11.43 40.32
CA ASN A 666 9.80 -11.86 38.94
C ASN A 666 8.36 -11.59 38.47
N ASN A 667 7.47 -11.11 39.34
CA ASN A 667 6.01 -11.12 39.13
C ASN A 667 5.41 -9.71 39.00
N ILE A 668 6.08 -8.82 38.26
CA ILE A 668 5.58 -7.47 37.98
C ILE A 668 4.51 -7.56 36.88
N GLY A 669 3.27 -7.27 37.23
CA GLY A 669 2.18 -7.18 36.26
C GLY A 669 2.15 -5.78 35.64
N VAL A 670 2.40 -5.67 34.34
CA VAL A 670 2.25 -4.38 33.62
C VAL A 670 1.14 -4.47 32.59
N GLU A 671 0.21 -3.52 32.65
CA GLU A 671 -0.88 -3.37 31.69
C GLU A 671 -0.79 -1.98 31.05
N VAL A 672 -0.64 -1.95 29.72
CA VAL A 672 -0.60 -0.70 28.95
C VAL A 672 -1.97 -0.46 28.32
N LYS A 673 -2.69 0.56 28.79
CA LYS A 673 -4.03 0.92 28.32
C LYS A 673 -3.97 2.14 27.38
N HIS A 674 -3.75 1.88 26.09
CA HIS A 674 -3.55 2.94 25.09
C HIS A 674 -4.74 3.90 24.95
N SER A 675 -5.98 3.41 25.02
CA SER A 675 -7.19 4.24 24.90
C SER A 675 -7.31 5.25 26.03
N GLU A 676 -6.98 4.83 27.25
CA GLU A 676 -7.04 5.64 28.48
C GLU A 676 -5.78 6.52 28.67
N GLY A 677 -4.67 6.17 28.00
CA GLY A 677 -3.38 6.82 28.25
C GLY A 677 -2.86 6.51 29.65
N GLU A 678 -3.04 5.26 30.10
CA GLU A 678 -2.60 4.80 31.41
C GLU A 678 -1.69 3.57 31.29
N ILE A 679 -0.72 3.47 32.18
CA ILE A 679 0.09 2.27 32.39
C ILE A 679 -0.07 1.88 33.84
N ILE A 680 -0.62 0.70 34.07
CA ILE A 680 -0.84 0.15 35.41
C ILE A 680 0.27 -0.83 35.69
N VAL A 681 1.00 -0.60 36.79
CA VAL A 681 2.05 -1.51 37.26
C VAL A 681 1.67 -2.07 38.62
N LYS A 682 1.68 -3.38 38.75
CA LYS A 682 1.40 -4.14 39.96
C LYS A 682 2.71 -4.72 40.49
N VAL A 683 3.08 -4.36 41.71
CA VAL A 683 4.32 -4.81 42.38
C VAL A 683 4.02 -5.49 43.72
N PRO A 684 4.95 -6.30 44.26
CA PRO A 684 4.82 -6.88 45.61
C PRO A 684 4.60 -5.84 46.70
N TYR A 685 3.98 -6.24 47.82
CA TYR A 685 3.62 -5.33 48.93
C TYR A 685 4.83 -4.62 49.55
N ASN A 686 6.00 -5.27 49.56
CA ASN A 686 7.25 -4.77 50.14
C ASN A 686 8.19 -4.12 49.11
N ALA A 687 7.70 -3.82 47.90
CA ALA A 687 8.46 -3.16 46.86
C ALA A 687 8.81 -1.70 47.23
N THR A 688 10.05 -1.29 46.93
CA THR A 688 10.52 0.08 47.08
C THR A 688 10.26 0.85 45.77
N LEU A 689 9.47 1.92 45.80
CA LEU A 689 9.07 2.66 44.58
C LEU A 689 9.92 3.89 44.29
N THR A 690 10.92 4.19 45.10
CA THR A 690 11.87 5.27 44.86
C THR A 690 13.03 4.80 43.98
N ASP A 691 13.56 5.72 43.16
CA ASP A 691 14.71 5.50 42.27
C ASP A 691 14.58 4.27 41.36
N LEU A 692 13.40 4.05 40.80
CA LEU A 692 13.17 2.98 39.82
C LEU A 692 13.53 3.45 38.41
N THR A 693 14.32 2.66 37.70
CA THR A 693 14.66 2.88 36.29
C THR A 693 13.86 1.92 35.41
N PRO A 694 12.84 2.40 34.67
CA PRO A 694 12.07 1.54 33.78
C PRO A 694 12.82 1.25 32.48
N THR A 695 12.39 0.18 31.81
CA THR A 695 12.70 -0.10 30.41
C THR A 695 11.40 0.05 29.60
N VAL A 696 11.38 1.05 28.74
CA VAL A 696 10.26 1.51 27.94
C VAL A 696 10.62 1.32 26.46
N ALA A 697 9.77 0.58 25.75
CA ALA A 697 9.91 0.37 24.32
C ALA A 697 8.81 1.13 23.58
N ALA A 698 9.21 1.81 22.50
CA ALA A 698 8.28 2.41 21.56
C ALA A 698 7.60 1.34 20.70
N SER A 699 6.37 1.59 20.25
CA SER A 699 5.74 0.76 19.22
C SER A 699 6.44 0.90 17.88
N ILE A 700 6.45 -0.19 17.10
CA ILE A 700 7.12 -0.26 15.79
C ILE A 700 6.45 0.62 14.72
N ALA A 701 5.20 1.03 14.94
CA ALA A 701 4.44 1.89 14.04
C ALA A 701 3.86 3.09 14.82
N PRO A 702 4.02 4.33 14.33
CA PRO A 702 4.83 4.73 13.17
C PRO A 702 6.35 4.50 13.41
N SER A 703 7.16 4.46 12.34
CA SER A 703 8.62 4.33 12.47
C SER A 703 9.21 5.54 13.20
N ASN A 704 10.31 5.35 13.95
CA ASN A 704 11.04 6.39 14.68
C ASN A 704 10.22 7.06 15.81
N VAL A 705 9.37 6.31 16.51
CA VAL A 705 8.72 6.79 17.73
C VAL A 705 9.75 6.95 18.84
N LYS A 706 9.85 8.16 19.39
CA LYS A 706 10.67 8.48 20.56
C LYS A 706 9.84 8.30 21.82
N VAL A 707 10.36 7.59 22.81
CA VAL A 707 9.78 7.54 24.16
C VAL A 707 10.60 8.40 25.12
N CYS A 708 9.91 9.08 26.02
CA CYS A 708 10.52 10.06 26.91
C CYS A 708 9.75 10.19 28.21
N LYS A 709 10.48 10.61 29.25
CA LYS A 709 9.89 10.93 30.54
C LYS A 709 9.26 12.32 30.49
N GLY A 710 8.11 12.47 31.14
CA GLY A 710 7.39 13.72 31.28
C GLY A 710 6.38 14.04 30.17
N GLU A 711 5.60 15.09 30.41
CA GLU A 711 4.57 15.58 29.50
C GLU A 711 5.08 16.56 28.44
N ASP A 712 6.37 16.71 28.18
CA ASP A 712 6.80 17.56 27.06
C ASP A 712 7.93 16.93 26.24
N CYS A 713 8.49 15.81 26.71
CA CYS A 713 9.60 15.13 26.03
C CYS A 713 10.88 16.00 25.91
N ASN A 714 11.05 17.00 26.79
CA ASN A 714 12.02 18.08 26.62
C ASN A 714 13.47 17.74 27.00
N THR A 715 13.73 16.80 27.93
CA THR A 715 15.11 16.69 28.48
C THR A 715 15.61 15.28 28.84
N ASP A 716 14.76 14.26 29.02
CA ASP A 716 15.22 12.93 29.48
C ASP A 716 14.74 11.77 28.59
N ASP A 717 15.64 10.82 28.30
CA ASP A 717 15.30 9.51 27.73
C ASP A 717 14.47 8.72 28.76
N ALA A 718 13.41 8.04 28.29
CA ALA A 718 12.54 7.22 29.14
C ALA A 718 13.30 6.14 29.93
N ASN A 719 14.47 5.71 29.43
CA ASN A 719 15.22 4.56 29.93
C ASN A 719 16.47 4.91 30.74
N SER A 720 16.90 6.18 30.76
CA SER A 720 18.20 6.56 31.34
C SER A 720 18.11 7.23 32.72
N THR A 721 16.91 7.57 33.18
CA THR A 721 16.72 8.32 34.44
C THR A 721 15.82 7.58 35.41
N ALA A 722 16.33 7.37 36.62
CA ALA A 722 15.53 6.85 37.73
C ALA A 722 14.38 7.82 38.07
N ALA A 723 13.26 7.28 38.52
CA ALA A 723 12.08 8.03 38.93
C ALA A 723 11.50 7.44 40.23
N SER A 724 10.92 8.31 41.05
CA SER A 724 10.07 7.86 42.15
C SER A 724 8.64 7.66 41.65
N PHE A 725 8.07 6.50 41.95
CA PHE A 725 6.67 6.17 41.72
C PHE A 725 5.87 6.09 43.03
N GLU A 726 6.45 6.57 44.14
CA GLU A 726 5.74 6.65 45.42
C GLU A 726 4.52 7.59 45.26
N GLY A 727 3.34 7.13 45.67
CA GLY A 727 2.10 7.88 45.48
C GLY A 727 1.60 7.98 44.03
N SER A 728 2.24 7.30 43.06
CA SER A 728 1.87 7.42 41.64
C SER A 728 0.44 6.98 41.31
N HIS A 729 -0.20 6.18 42.18
CA HIS A 729 -1.62 5.84 42.07
C HIS A 729 -2.56 7.06 42.23
N THR A 730 -2.14 8.12 42.91
CA THR A 730 -2.87 9.41 42.99
C THR A 730 -2.27 10.47 42.07
N SER A 731 -0.94 10.62 42.07
CA SER A 731 -0.20 11.61 41.26
C SER A 731 0.69 10.90 40.26
N ALA A 732 0.12 10.51 39.13
CA ALA A 732 0.77 9.65 38.16
C ALA A 732 2.05 10.25 37.55
N VAL A 733 3.06 9.39 37.39
CA VAL A 733 4.31 9.76 36.69
C VAL A 733 4.05 9.69 35.19
N LYS A 734 4.45 10.73 34.46
CA LYS A 734 4.09 10.87 33.04
C LYS A 734 5.21 10.38 32.14
N TYR A 735 4.83 9.62 31.12
CA TYR A 735 5.69 9.22 30.01
C TYR A 735 5.01 9.55 28.69
N SER A 736 5.77 9.74 27.64
CA SER A 736 5.23 10.16 26.35
C SER A 736 5.85 9.35 25.21
N ALA A 737 5.03 8.99 24.22
CA ALA A 737 5.45 8.48 22.93
C ALA A 737 5.22 9.56 21.87
N VAL A 738 6.29 9.99 21.21
CA VAL A 738 6.29 11.06 20.19
C VAL A 738 6.61 10.43 18.84
N GLY A 739 5.68 10.57 17.90
CA GLY A 739 5.86 10.11 16.52
C GLY A 739 6.77 11.05 15.71
N PRO A 740 7.18 10.63 14.50
CA PRO A 740 8.15 11.38 13.67
C PRO A 740 7.66 12.77 13.24
N ALA A 741 6.34 12.97 13.12
CA ALA A 741 5.74 14.27 12.81
C ALA A 741 5.52 15.16 14.05
N GLY A 742 5.89 14.70 15.25
CA GLY A 742 5.74 15.42 16.52
C GLY A 742 4.41 15.18 17.26
N GLY A 743 3.46 14.47 16.64
CA GLY A 743 2.26 14.01 17.34
C GLY A 743 2.61 13.15 18.54
N ARG A 744 1.86 13.25 19.63
CA ARG A 744 2.24 12.64 20.90
C ARG A 744 1.09 11.99 21.64
N LYS A 745 1.37 10.87 22.30
CA LYS A 745 0.50 10.24 23.31
C LYS A 745 1.19 10.28 24.67
N VAL A 746 0.44 10.70 25.68
CA VAL A 746 0.89 10.75 27.08
C VAL A 746 0.31 9.56 27.83
N TYR A 747 1.15 8.92 28.63
CA TYR A 747 0.82 7.80 29.49
C TYR A 747 1.03 8.21 30.95
N SER A 748 -0.02 8.04 31.75
CA SER A 748 0.01 8.18 33.20
C SER A 748 0.38 6.83 33.81
N VAL A 749 1.61 6.70 34.30
CA VAL A 749 2.10 5.49 34.95
C VAL A 749 1.69 5.52 36.41
N LYS A 750 0.90 4.52 36.81
CA LYS A 750 0.39 4.34 38.18
C LYS A 750 0.88 3.00 38.70
N VAL A 751 1.62 3.03 39.80
CA VAL A 751 2.16 1.83 40.45
C VAL A 751 1.38 1.53 41.72
N TYR A 752 0.97 0.28 41.85
CA TYR A 752 0.15 -0.23 42.96
C TYR A 752 0.90 -1.37 43.66
N LYS A 753 0.99 -1.31 44.99
CA LYS A 753 1.53 -2.38 45.83
C LYS A 753 0.43 -3.41 46.11
N GLU A 754 0.82 -4.69 46.15
CA GLU A 754 -0.10 -5.78 46.47
C GLU A 754 -0.78 -5.56 47.84
N PRO A 755 -2.11 -5.77 47.95
CA PRO A 755 -2.78 -5.70 49.25
C PRO A 755 -2.33 -6.87 50.13
N THR A 756 -2.07 -6.62 51.41
CA THR A 756 -1.63 -7.68 52.35
C THR A 756 -2.30 -7.57 53.70
N ILE A 757 -2.86 -8.68 54.21
CA ILE A 757 -3.42 -8.77 55.55
C ILE A 757 -2.28 -8.91 56.56
N SER A 758 -2.30 -8.10 57.63
CA SER A 758 -1.37 -8.22 58.77
C SER A 758 -2.07 -8.66 60.05
N GLU A 759 -3.37 -8.41 60.18
CA GLU A 759 -4.17 -8.81 61.35
C GLU A 759 -5.51 -9.40 60.92
N PHE A 760 -5.89 -10.51 61.55
CA PHE A 760 -7.19 -11.15 61.41
C PHE A 760 -7.71 -11.52 62.80
N LYS A 761 -8.93 -11.10 63.16
CA LYS A 761 -9.52 -11.46 64.46
C LYS A 761 -11.03 -11.61 64.43
N PHE A 762 -11.55 -12.48 65.30
CA PHE A 762 -12.96 -12.55 65.68
C PHE A 762 -13.13 -12.00 67.09
N GLU A 763 -14.06 -11.07 67.29
CA GLU A 763 -14.30 -10.41 68.58
C GLU A 763 -15.73 -10.67 69.04
N SER A 764 -15.93 -10.90 70.34
CA SER A 764 -17.27 -11.20 70.91
C SER A 764 -18.27 -10.06 70.69
N SER A 765 -17.81 -8.80 70.64
CA SER A 765 -18.64 -7.62 70.36
C SER A 765 -19.36 -7.70 69.00
N ASN A 766 -18.77 -8.42 68.05
CA ASN A 766 -19.27 -8.53 66.68
C ASN A 766 -19.99 -9.87 66.43
N ASN A 767 -19.92 -10.83 67.36
CA ASN A 767 -20.32 -12.23 67.17
C ASN A 767 -21.29 -12.76 68.26
N SER A 768 -22.03 -11.90 68.93
CA SER A 768 -22.89 -12.26 70.07
C SER A 768 -23.97 -13.31 69.81
N GLY A 769 -24.35 -13.55 68.55
CA GLY A 769 -25.36 -14.55 68.15
C GLY A 769 -24.81 -15.91 67.70
N ALA A 770 -23.49 -16.11 67.72
CA ALA A 770 -22.84 -17.31 67.17
C ALA A 770 -22.33 -18.25 68.28
N ASP A 771 -23.06 -18.35 69.40
CA ASP A 771 -22.62 -19.06 70.62
C ASP A 771 -21.20 -18.66 71.05
N PHE A 772 -20.84 -17.41 70.75
CA PHE A 772 -19.49 -16.89 70.93
C PHE A 772 -19.29 -16.55 72.42
N PRO A 773 -18.26 -17.10 73.08
CA PRO A 773 -18.06 -16.87 74.51
C PRO A 773 -17.85 -15.39 74.84
N SER A 774 -18.54 -14.92 75.89
CA SER A 774 -18.52 -13.51 76.29
C SER A 774 -17.10 -13.01 76.60
N GLY A 775 -16.76 -11.83 76.06
CA GLY A 775 -15.48 -11.16 76.30
C GLY A 775 -14.26 -11.82 75.64
N LYS A 776 -14.45 -12.78 74.72
CA LYS A 776 -13.34 -13.42 74.00
C LYS A 776 -12.98 -12.70 72.70
N THR A 777 -11.70 -12.80 72.34
CA THR A 777 -11.16 -12.43 71.03
C THR A 777 -10.29 -13.57 70.54
N TYR A 778 -10.57 -14.08 69.35
CA TYR A 778 -9.76 -15.11 68.68
C TYR A 778 -8.94 -14.45 67.58
N ILE A 779 -7.61 -14.49 67.69
CA ILE A 779 -6.69 -13.88 66.73
C ILE A 779 -6.18 -14.98 65.80
N GLY A 780 -6.27 -14.74 64.50
CA GLY A 780 -5.71 -15.62 63.47
C GLY A 780 -4.23 -15.32 63.24
N THR A 781 -3.44 -16.37 63.05
CA THR A 781 -2.03 -16.26 62.64
C THR A 781 -1.98 -16.16 61.11
N VAL A 782 -1.40 -15.08 60.58
CA VAL A 782 -1.23 -14.87 59.14
C VAL A 782 0.17 -15.36 58.73
N THR A 783 0.24 -16.30 57.79
CA THR A 783 1.51 -16.80 57.23
C THR A 783 1.34 -16.99 55.72
N ASP A 784 2.14 -16.25 54.94
CA ASP A 784 2.00 -16.14 53.49
C ASP A 784 0.56 -15.82 53.06
N ASN A 785 -0.10 -16.76 52.37
CA ASN A 785 -1.49 -16.66 51.92
C ASN A 785 -2.45 -17.51 52.77
N THR A 786 -2.07 -17.86 54.01
CA THR A 786 -2.87 -18.67 54.92
C THR A 786 -3.14 -17.95 56.24
N ILE A 787 -4.34 -18.13 56.79
CA ILE A 787 -4.75 -17.60 58.09
C ILE A 787 -5.28 -18.77 58.92
N ALA A 788 -4.63 -19.07 60.05
CA ALA A 788 -5.06 -20.13 60.95
C ALA A 788 -5.62 -19.55 62.26
N VAL A 789 -6.84 -19.96 62.65
CA VAL A 789 -7.51 -19.47 63.86
C VAL A 789 -8.16 -20.61 64.65
N THR A 790 -8.02 -20.60 65.96
CA THR A 790 -8.63 -21.58 66.87
C THR A 790 -9.72 -20.91 67.72
N VAL A 791 -10.90 -21.52 67.77
CA VAL A 791 -12.08 -21.01 68.50
C VAL A 791 -12.62 -22.07 69.47
N ALA A 792 -13.46 -21.67 70.44
CA ALA A 792 -14.12 -22.63 71.33
C ALA A 792 -15.03 -23.62 70.58
N ASN A 793 -15.25 -24.82 71.14
CA ASN A 793 -16.05 -25.88 70.55
C ASN A 793 -17.53 -25.47 70.33
N THR A 794 -18.03 -24.58 71.19
CA THR A 794 -19.39 -24.03 71.18
C THR A 794 -19.64 -23.04 70.06
N VAL A 795 -18.61 -22.38 69.52
CA VAL A 795 -18.78 -21.31 68.52
C VAL A 795 -19.48 -21.84 67.27
N ASP A 796 -20.57 -21.19 66.87
CA ASP A 796 -21.20 -21.39 65.58
C ASP A 796 -20.36 -20.73 64.49
N VAL A 797 -19.84 -21.54 63.58
CA VAL A 797 -18.93 -21.12 62.51
C VAL A 797 -19.64 -20.83 61.20
N ALA A 798 -20.98 -20.94 61.17
CA ALA A 798 -21.77 -20.71 59.97
C ALA A 798 -21.73 -19.24 59.54
N ASN A 799 -21.70 -18.29 60.49
CA ASN A 799 -21.78 -16.85 60.21
C ASN A 799 -20.98 -16.01 61.23
N LEU A 800 -19.65 -16.07 61.14
CA LEU A 800 -18.77 -15.24 61.96
C LEU A 800 -18.50 -13.89 61.29
N LYS A 801 -18.17 -12.88 62.09
CA LYS A 801 -17.79 -11.52 61.64
C LYS A 801 -16.37 -11.23 62.06
N ALA A 802 -15.46 -11.17 61.09
CA ALA A 802 -14.06 -10.83 61.31
C ALA A 802 -13.79 -9.33 61.20
N THR A 803 -12.76 -8.90 61.92
CA THR A 803 -12.05 -7.65 61.67
C THR A 803 -10.74 -8.00 60.98
N ILE A 804 -10.48 -7.40 59.81
CA ILE A 804 -9.33 -7.72 58.95
C ILE A 804 -8.62 -6.41 58.60
N SER A 805 -7.34 -6.28 58.94
CA SER A 805 -6.54 -5.08 58.69
C SER A 805 -5.18 -5.41 58.07
N GLY A 806 -4.56 -4.43 57.43
CA GLY A 806 -3.26 -4.56 56.77
C GLY A 806 -2.95 -3.41 55.83
N ASP A 807 -2.07 -3.65 54.85
CA ASP A 807 -1.53 -2.60 53.97
C ASP A 807 -2.17 -2.63 52.57
N ASN A 808 -2.32 -1.45 51.97
CA ASN A 808 -2.81 -1.22 50.61
C ASN A 808 -4.25 -1.69 50.33
N PHE A 809 -5.07 -1.92 51.36
CA PHE A 809 -6.52 -2.14 51.25
C PHE A 809 -7.25 -1.46 52.41
N THR A 810 -8.54 -1.16 52.23
CA THR A 810 -9.36 -0.61 53.31
C THR A 810 -9.70 -1.70 54.33
N THR A 811 -9.42 -1.46 55.61
CA THR A 811 -9.78 -2.35 56.73
C THR A 811 -11.23 -2.83 56.64
N LEU A 812 -11.43 -4.14 56.72
CA LEU A 812 -12.75 -4.77 56.68
C LEU A 812 -13.21 -5.02 58.11
N SER A 813 -14.09 -4.17 58.62
CA SER A 813 -14.76 -4.36 59.91
C SER A 813 -16.06 -5.13 59.74
N ASN A 814 -16.37 -6.04 60.66
CA ASN A 814 -17.59 -6.86 60.63
C ASN A 814 -17.77 -7.68 59.35
N HIS A 815 -16.67 -8.13 58.75
CA HIS A 815 -16.70 -8.91 57.51
C HIS A 815 -17.29 -10.30 57.78
N ASN A 816 -18.43 -10.59 57.17
CA ASN A 816 -19.07 -11.90 57.29
C ASN A 816 -18.19 -12.99 56.67
N ILE A 817 -17.94 -14.03 57.45
CA ILE A 817 -17.19 -15.22 57.08
C ILE A 817 -18.03 -16.42 57.47
N SER A 818 -18.25 -17.28 56.48
CA SER A 818 -18.95 -18.54 56.66
C SER A 818 -17.98 -19.68 56.37
N PHE A 819 -17.90 -20.63 57.30
CA PHE A 819 -17.16 -21.86 57.09
C PHE A 819 -18.13 -22.99 56.76
N SER A 820 -17.83 -23.75 55.70
CA SER A 820 -18.58 -24.95 55.31
C SER A 820 -17.74 -26.19 55.60
N GLY A 821 -18.27 -27.14 56.39
CA GLY A 821 -17.60 -28.41 56.68
C GLY A 821 -18.08 -29.02 58.01
N SER A 822 -17.91 -30.33 58.17
CA SER A 822 -18.27 -31.06 59.41
C SER A 822 -17.07 -31.30 60.34
N SER A 823 -15.84 -31.28 59.81
CA SER A 823 -14.61 -31.58 60.57
C SER A 823 -13.38 -30.75 60.15
N SER A 824 -13.45 -30.02 59.04
CA SER A 824 -12.39 -29.12 58.55
C SER A 824 -13.05 -27.83 58.05
N TYR A 825 -12.82 -26.73 58.76
CA TYR A 825 -13.44 -25.45 58.42
C TYR A 825 -12.43 -24.62 57.62
N SER A 826 -12.69 -24.45 56.33
CA SER A 826 -11.86 -23.58 55.48
C SER A 826 -12.71 -22.70 54.58
N THR A 827 -12.26 -21.47 54.36
CA THR A 827 -12.83 -20.56 53.37
C THR A 827 -11.73 -19.69 52.77
N THR A 828 -12.09 -18.83 51.82
CA THR A 828 -11.17 -17.87 51.23
C THR A 828 -11.63 -16.45 51.47
N ILE A 829 -10.69 -15.55 51.72
CA ILE A 829 -10.93 -14.11 51.79
C ILE A 829 -10.13 -13.44 50.70
N THR A 830 -10.78 -12.59 49.92
CA THR A 830 -10.12 -11.79 48.90
C THR A 830 -10.16 -10.33 49.31
N VAL A 831 -8.97 -9.73 49.49
CA VAL A 831 -8.83 -8.29 49.71
C VAL A 831 -8.49 -7.60 48.39
N GLN A 832 -9.09 -6.44 48.17
CA GLN A 832 -8.90 -5.63 46.97
C GLN A 832 -8.03 -4.41 47.31
N ASN A 833 -7.09 -4.05 46.45
CA ASN A 833 -6.30 -2.85 46.65
C ASN A 833 -7.20 -1.60 46.69
N GLU A 834 -6.93 -0.69 47.63
CA GLU A 834 -7.76 0.49 47.89
C GLU A 834 -7.83 1.50 46.73
N HIS A 835 -6.84 1.48 45.84
CA HIS A 835 -6.75 2.38 44.68
C HIS A 835 -6.87 1.64 43.33
N LEU A 836 -6.91 0.30 43.34
CA LEU A 836 -7.09 -0.54 42.16
C LEU A 836 -7.83 -1.83 42.52
N SER A 837 -9.17 -1.80 42.45
CA SER A 837 -10.04 -2.91 42.84
C SER A 837 -9.77 -4.24 42.10
N SER A 838 -9.19 -4.18 40.89
CA SER A 838 -8.79 -5.36 40.12
C SER A 838 -7.49 -6.02 40.60
N PHE A 839 -6.71 -5.36 41.46
CA PHE A 839 -5.54 -5.95 42.10
C PHE A 839 -5.94 -6.54 43.45
N THR A 840 -6.14 -7.85 43.45
CA THR A 840 -6.66 -8.58 44.60
C THR A 840 -5.68 -9.61 45.09
N LYS A 841 -5.74 -9.93 46.38
CA LYS A 841 -4.99 -11.04 46.99
C LYS A 841 -5.95 -11.93 47.77
N THR A 842 -5.81 -13.24 47.59
CA THR A 842 -6.68 -14.25 48.22
C THR A 842 -5.93 -15.01 49.29
N TYR A 843 -6.54 -15.11 50.46
CA TYR A 843 -6.05 -15.82 51.63
C TYR A 843 -6.94 -17.02 51.93
N ASN A 844 -6.34 -18.18 52.22
CA ASN A 844 -7.05 -19.35 52.71
C ASN A 844 -7.14 -19.27 54.24
N VAL A 845 -8.36 -19.19 54.77
CA VAL A 845 -8.60 -19.17 56.21
C VAL A 845 -9.00 -20.55 56.67
N THR A 846 -8.25 -21.12 57.61
CA THR A 846 -8.54 -22.40 58.25
C THR A 846 -8.89 -22.16 59.71
N LEU A 847 -10.04 -22.69 60.13
CA LEU A 847 -10.54 -22.62 61.50
C LEU A 847 -10.52 -24.01 62.14
N THR A 848 -10.06 -24.05 63.39
CA THR A 848 -10.07 -25.26 64.23
C THR A 848 -10.90 -25.01 65.47
N LYS A 849 -11.82 -25.93 65.79
CA LYS A 849 -12.53 -25.91 67.08
C LYS A 849 -11.65 -26.58 68.14
N GLU A 850 -11.60 -25.99 69.33
CA GLU A 850 -10.98 -26.62 70.51
C GLU A 850 -11.66 -27.98 70.82
N ALA A 851 -10.92 -28.91 71.40
CA ALA A 851 -11.47 -30.18 71.87
C ALA A 851 -12.54 -29.95 72.95
N VAL A 852 -13.50 -30.89 73.04
CA VAL A 852 -14.54 -30.85 74.08
C VAL A 852 -13.88 -31.07 75.46
N PRO A 853 -14.15 -30.23 76.48
CA PRO A 853 -13.54 -30.38 77.79
C PRO A 853 -14.10 -31.59 78.56
N GLU A 854 -13.23 -32.28 79.29
CA GLU A 854 -13.57 -33.49 80.07
C GLU A 854 -13.24 -33.32 81.57
N LEU A 855 -14.16 -33.71 82.45
CA LEU A 855 -14.03 -33.66 83.90
C LEU A 855 -13.35 -34.94 84.39
N SER A 856 -12.18 -34.79 85.01
CA SER A 856 -11.36 -35.91 85.46
C SER A 856 -11.74 -36.46 86.84
N ASN A 857 -12.25 -35.62 87.75
CA ASN A 857 -12.51 -36.00 89.13
C ASN A 857 -13.66 -35.22 89.78
N PHE A 858 -14.44 -35.91 90.61
CA PHE A 858 -15.51 -35.36 91.44
C PHE A 858 -15.72 -36.25 92.68
N SER A 859 -15.69 -35.67 93.87
CA SER A 859 -15.85 -36.43 95.13
C SER A 859 -16.76 -35.71 96.13
N ILE A 860 -17.51 -36.50 96.91
CA ILE A 860 -18.34 -36.00 98.03
C ILE A 860 -17.55 -36.11 99.33
N ASN A 861 -17.60 -35.05 100.14
CA ASN A 861 -16.95 -35.03 101.44
C ASN A 861 -17.73 -35.88 102.47
N ALA A 862 -17.02 -36.45 103.45
CA ALA A 862 -17.64 -37.22 104.53
C ALA A 862 -18.55 -36.35 105.42
N ASP A 863 -19.69 -36.90 105.82
CA ASP A 863 -20.69 -36.30 106.72
C ASP A 863 -21.46 -37.43 107.43
N ASP A 864 -20.94 -37.87 108.59
CA ASP A 864 -21.54 -38.95 109.39
C ASP A 864 -22.99 -38.61 109.83
N GLY A 865 -23.30 -37.32 110.02
CA GLY A 865 -24.64 -36.82 110.34
C GLY A 865 -25.67 -37.11 109.25
N LYS A 866 -25.21 -37.28 108.01
CA LYS A 866 -26.02 -37.67 106.85
C LYS A 866 -25.87 -39.13 106.44
N GLY A 867 -25.10 -39.92 107.19
CA GLY A 867 -24.86 -41.33 106.91
C GLY A 867 -23.70 -41.59 105.95
N ILE A 868 -22.84 -40.59 105.69
CA ILE A 868 -21.74 -40.67 104.72
C ILE A 868 -20.42 -40.73 105.47
N LYS A 869 -19.88 -41.93 105.67
CA LYS A 869 -18.56 -42.11 106.26
C LYS A 869 -17.46 -41.84 105.24
N ALA A 870 -16.26 -41.47 105.69
CA ALA A 870 -15.11 -41.35 104.79
C ALA A 870 -14.90 -42.66 103.99
N GLY A 871 -14.73 -42.55 102.67
CA GLY A 871 -14.58 -43.70 101.77
C GLY A 871 -15.86 -44.52 101.53
N SER A 872 -17.04 -43.99 101.89
CA SER A 872 -18.33 -44.63 101.61
C SER A 872 -18.98 -44.21 100.29
N VAL A 873 -18.42 -43.24 99.56
CA VAL A 873 -18.95 -42.80 98.27
C VAL A 873 -18.01 -43.22 97.15
N THR A 874 -18.55 -43.89 96.14
CA THR A 874 -17.84 -44.18 94.89
C THR A 874 -18.38 -43.27 93.78
N THR A 875 -17.48 -42.65 93.00
CA THR A 875 -17.84 -41.79 91.87
C THR A 875 -17.44 -42.43 90.55
N GLU A 876 -18.35 -42.40 89.58
CA GLU A 876 -18.11 -42.79 88.19
C GLU A 876 -18.49 -41.62 87.27
N ILE A 877 -17.55 -41.11 86.49
CA ILE A 877 -17.79 -40.01 85.53
C ILE A 877 -17.81 -40.61 84.13
N THR A 878 -18.87 -40.31 83.36
CA THR A 878 -19.02 -40.78 81.98
C THR A 878 -19.34 -39.62 81.05
N GLN A 879 -18.67 -39.56 79.90
CA GLN A 879 -18.94 -38.63 78.83
C GLN A 879 -18.67 -39.35 77.51
N SER A 880 -19.64 -39.35 76.61
CA SER A 880 -19.44 -39.98 75.28
C SER A 880 -18.47 -39.14 74.46
N SER A 881 -17.57 -39.79 73.70
CA SER A 881 -16.57 -39.10 72.88
C SER A 881 -17.23 -38.04 71.98
N GLY A 882 -16.82 -36.78 72.14
CA GLY A 882 -17.35 -35.63 71.39
C GLY A 882 -18.66 -35.02 71.91
N SER A 883 -19.28 -35.58 72.96
CA SER A 883 -20.47 -35.01 73.60
C SER A 883 -20.10 -33.88 74.55
N ASN A 884 -20.84 -32.77 74.50
CA ASN A 884 -20.77 -31.68 75.49
C ASN A 884 -21.59 -31.97 76.76
N THR A 885 -22.08 -33.20 76.94
CA THR A 885 -22.83 -33.64 78.11
C THR A 885 -22.27 -34.94 78.69
N GLY A 886 -22.25 -35.05 80.02
CA GLY A 886 -21.80 -36.22 80.77
C GLY A 886 -22.62 -36.48 82.04
N THR A 887 -22.28 -37.56 82.75
CA THR A 887 -22.95 -37.99 83.99
C THR A 887 -21.93 -38.25 85.09
N ILE A 888 -22.22 -37.79 86.31
CA ILE A 888 -21.47 -38.09 87.54
C ILE A 888 -22.35 -39.02 88.39
N LYS A 889 -22.04 -40.31 88.42
CA LYS A 889 -22.79 -41.29 89.22
C LYS A 889 -22.10 -41.49 90.58
N LEU A 890 -22.86 -41.32 91.66
CA LEU A 890 -22.42 -41.41 93.05
C LEU A 890 -23.13 -42.57 93.75
N LYS A 891 -22.40 -43.57 94.24
CA LYS A 891 -22.97 -44.69 95.02
C LYS A 891 -22.55 -44.57 96.48
N PHE A 892 -23.53 -44.53 97.38
CA PHE A 892 -23.32 -44.26 98.81
C PHE A 892 -23.50 -45.52 99.65
N ASP A 893 -22.41 -46.09 100.17
CA ASP A 893 -22.44 -47.21 101.11
C ASP A 893 -22.98 -46.77 102.47
N HIS A 894 -23.93 -47.53 103.01
CA HIS A 894 -24.42 -47.29 104.37
C HIS A 894 -23.42 -47.85 105.39
N LYS A 895 -22.56 -47.03 106.01
CA LYS A 895 -21.45 -47.52 106.88
C LYS A 895 -21.39 -46.91 108.28
N VAL A 896 -22.32 -46.01 108.64
CA VAL A 896 -22.33 -45.37 109.96
C VAL A 896 -22.99 -46.31 110.98
N ALA A 897 -22.20 -46.83 111.93
CA ALA A 897 -22.54 -47.96 112.81
C ALA A 897 -23.95 -47.89 113.43
N SER A 898 -24.33 -46.74 113.99
CA SER A 898 -25.58 -46.54 114.75
C SER A 898 -26.71 -45.85 113.96
N ARG A 899 -26.53 -45.62 112.65
CA ARG A 899 -27.52 -44.87 111.86
C ARG A 899 -28.54 -45.81 111.20
N HIS A 900 -29.68 -46.06 111.81
CA HIS A 900 -30.70 -46.94 111.22
C HIS A 900 -31.64 -46.24 110.21
N THR A 901 -31.26 -45.07 109.68
CA THR A 901 -32.01 -44.28 108.69
C THR A 901 -31.24 -44.13 107.37
N ASP A 902 -31.95 -43.80 106.30
CA ASP A 902 -31.37 -43.61 104.97
C ASP A 902 -30.35 -42.46 104.91
N ILE A 903 -29.50 -42.50 103.87
CA ILE A 903 -28.50 -41.47 103.59
C ILE A 903 -29.19 -40.19 103.10
N ASP A 904 -28.81 -39.06 103.68
CA ASP A 904 -29.30 -37.72 103.30
C ASP A 904 -28.42 -37.13 102.21
N LEU A 905 -29.03 -36.86 101.04
CA LEU A 905 -28.35 -36.36 99.86
C LEU A 905 -28.36 -34.84 99.74
N THR A 906 -28.92 -34.13 100.72
CA THR A 906 -29.05 -32.66 100.70
C THR A 906 -27.81 -31.96 101.24
N ASN A 907 -27.54 -30.74 100.76
CA ASN A 907 -26.48 -29.88 101.28
C ASN A 907 -25.10 -30.57 101.34
N LEU A 908 -24.80 -31.45 100.39
CA LEU A 908 -23.53 -32.17 100.37
C LEU A 908 -22.44 -31.24 99.85
N SER A 909 -21.30 -31.23 100.55
CA SER A 909 -20.11 -30.57 100.05
C SER A 909 -19.33 -31.52 99.15
N TYR A 910 -18.81 -30.99 98.06
CA TYR A 910 -18.04 -31.74 97.07
C TYR A 910 -16.70 -31.06 96.83
N THR A 911 -15.77 -31.84 96.29
CA THR A 911 -14.46 -31.42 95.82
C THR A 911 -14.31 -31.87 94.37
N SER A 912 -13.75 -31.00 93.55
CA SER A 912 -13.50 -31.25 92.12
C SER A 912 -12.18 -30.60 91.73
N GLU A 913 -11.43 -31.24 90.84
CA GLU A 913 -10.16 -30.72 90.34
C GLU A 913 -10.25 -30.55 88.82
N PRO A 914 -10.90 -29.48 88.33
CA PRO A 914 -10.89 -29.18 86.90
C PRO A 914 -9.45 -28.90 86.47
N GLY A 915 -8.99 -29.51 85.38
CA GLY A 915 -7.60 -29.38 84.91
C GLY A 915 -7.17 -27.93 84.66
N VAL A 916 -5.85 -27.67 84.56
CA VAL A 916 -5.30 -26.32 84.33
C VAL A 916 -6.00 -25.65 83.14
N GLY A 917 -6.45 -24.41 83.33
CA GLY A 917 -7.17 -23.65 82.30
C GLY A 917 -8.67 -23.97 82.19
N HIS A 918 -9.23 -24.73 83.14
CA HIS A 918 -10.66 -25.05 83.21
C HIS A 918 -11.29 -24.52 84.51
N THR A 919 -12.59 -24.21 84.47
CA THR A 919 -13.40 -23.84 85.65
C THR A 919 -14.66 -24.69 85.70
N LEU A 920 -15.03 -25.19 86.88
CA LEU A 920 -16.28 -25.93 87.10
C LEU A 920 -17.29 -25.02 87.82
N THR A 921 -18.52 -24.93 87.31
CA THR A 921 -19.61 -24.13 87.90
C THR A 921 -20.80 -25.04 88.22
N PRO A 922 -21.44 -24.94 89.39
CA PRO A 922 -21.09 -24.06 90.51
C PRO A 922 -19.72 -24.38 91.11
N THR A 923 -19.07 -23.38 91.69
CA THR A 923 -17.78 -23.49 92.38
C THR A 923 -17.93 -23.75 93.88
N SER A 924 -19.17 -23.75 94.38
CA SER A 924 -19.52 -23.91 95.79
C SER A 924 -20.60 -25.00 96.01
N PRO A 925 -20.67 -25.59 97.22
CA PRO A 925 -21.72 -26.55 97.58
C PRO A 925 -23.13 -26.01 97.35
N LEU A 926 -24.02 -26.89 96.87
CA LEU A 926 -25.40 -26.54 96.57
C LEU A 926 -26.21 -26.43 97.88
N SER A 927 -26.56 -25.20 98.25
CA SER A 927 -27.37 -24.91 99.45
C SER A 927 -28.85 -25.21 99.18
N GLY A 928 -29.48 -25.96 100.07
CA GLY A 928 -30.90 -26.31 100.06
C GLY A 928 -31.31 -27.42 99.08
N GLN A 929 -30.39 -27.96 98.28
CA GLN A 929 -30.70 -28.92 97.23
C GLN A 929 -30.11 -30.31 97.50
N SER A 930 -30.78 -31.34 96.97
CA SER A 930 -30.18 -32.68 96.84
C SER A 930 -29.07 -32.63 95.81
N ILE A 931 -27.98 -33.39 96.00
CA ILE A 931 -26.95 -33.56 94.97
C ILE A 931 -27.48 -34.35 93.76
N HIS A 932 -28.51 -35.19 93.96
CA HIS A 932 -29.13 -35.97 92.88
C HIS A 932 -29.86 -35.05 91.89
N GLY A 933 -29.58 -35.21 90.60
CA GLY A 933 -30.21 -34.44 89.51
C GLY A 933 -29.59 -33.07 89.23
N GLN A 934 -28.52 -32.69 89.93
CA GLN A 934 -27.88 -31.39 89.78
C GLN A 934 -26.87 -31.36 88.62
N THR A 935 -26.68 -30.19 88.01
CA THR A 935 -25.76 -30.01 86.87
C THR A 935 -24.50 -29.22 87.23
N PHE A 936 -23.38 -29.58 86.59
CA PHE A 936 -22.09 -28.91 86.69
C PHE A 936 -21.52 -28.58 85.31
N THR A 937 -21.13 -27.34 85.06
CA THR A 937 -20.57 -26.90 83.77
C THR A 937 -19.06 -26.69 83.88
N LEU A 938 -18.29 -27.47 83.13
CA LEU A 938 -16.84 -27.32 82.96
C LEU A 938 -16.58 -26.37 81.78
N THR A 939 -15.79 -25.31 81.96
CA THR A 939 -15.49 -24.29 80.95
C THR A 939 -13.98 -24.13 80.74
N THR A 940 -13.49 -24.14 79.50
CA THR A 940 -12.06 -23.90 79.17
C THR A 940 -11.72 -22.40 79.14
N THR A 941 -10.43 -22.08 79.04
CA THR A 941 -9.94 -20.70 78.88
C THR A 941 -10.37 -20.08 77.54
N LEU A 942 -10.54 -20.86 76.47
CA LEU A 942 -11.08 -20.36 75.20
C LEU A 942 -12.61 -20.22 75.21
N GLY A 943 -13.29 -20.81 76.19
CA GLY A 943 -14.73 -20.70 76.41
C GLY A 943 -15.55 -21.93 75.98
N SER A 944 -14.88 -23.06 75.68
CA SER A 944 -15.56 -24.34 75.41
C SER A 944 -16.20 -24.89 76.68
N THR A 945 -17.40 -25.46 76.59
CA THR A 945 -18.14 -25.96 77.76
C THR A 945 -18.52 -27.45 77.67
N SER A 946 -18.70 -28.10 78.82
CA SER A 946 -19.36 -29.41 78.96
C SER A 946 -20.17 -29.48 80.25
N GLU A 947 -21.37 -30.05 80.20
CA GLU A 947 -22.32 -30.12 81.32
C GLU A 947 -22.45 -31.56 81.86
N TYR A 948 -22.35 -31.72 83.18
CA TYR A 948 -22.45 -33.02 83.86
C TYR A 948 -23.66 -33.06 84.77
N THR A 949 -24.53 -34.06 84.61
CA THR A 949 -25.67 -34.30 85.51
C THR A 949 -25.32 -35.34 86.56
N VAL A 950 -25.66 -35.11 87.83
CA VAL A 950 -25.38 -36.06 88.91
C VAL A 950 -26.51 -37.09 89.07
N GLU A 951 -26.14 -38.37 89.15
CA GLU A 951 -27.00 -39.48 89.56
C GLU A 951 -26.48 -40.02 90.91
N ALA A 952 -27.37 -40.35 91.85
CA ALA A 952 -26.99 -40.73 93.21
C ALA A 952 -27.82 -41.93 93.67
N VAL A 953 -27.17 -42.94 94.25
CA VAL A 953 -27.79 -44.21 94.66
C VAL A 953 -27.45 -44.52 96.13
N LYS A 954 -28.46 -44.77 96.96
CA LYS A 954 -28.30 -45.08 98.40
C LYS A 954 -28.16 -46.58 98.64
N GLY A 955 -27.11 -46.97 99.36
CA GLY A 955 -26.76 -48.36 99.65
C GLY A 955 -27.78 -49.09 100.54
N PRO A 956 -27.96 -50.41 100.33
CA PRO A 956 -28.90 -51.22 101.11
C PRO A 956 -28.41 -51.48 102.55
N PHE A 957 -29.34 -51.60 103.50
CA PHE A 957 -29.05 -51.98 104.89
C PHE A 957 -30.25 -52.60 105.60
N ILE A 958 -30.03 -53.31 106.73
CA ILE A 958 -31.09 -53.77 107.62
C ILE A 958 -31.42 -52.65 108.61
N LYS A 959 -32.64 -52.13 108.58
CA LYS A 959 -33.13 -51.07 109.47
C LYS A 959 -33.48 -51.60 110.86
N SER A 960 -34.11 -52.77 110.96
CA SER A 960 -34.47 -53.39 112.23
C SER A 960 -34.45 -54.93 112.12
N PHE A 961 -34.13 -55.63 113.22
CA PHE A 961 -34.12 -57.08 113.34
C PHE A 961 -34.64 -57.49 114.72
N LYS A 962 -35.70 -58.30 114.79
CA LYS A 962 -36.30 -58.70 116.08
C LYS A 962 -36.93 -60.08 116.05
N PHE A 963 -37.07 -60.73 117.21
CA PHE A 963 -37.93 -61.90 117.40
C PHE A 963 -39.21 -61.48 118.11
N GLY A 964 -40.32 -61.43 117.37
CA GLY A 964 -41.60 -61.05 117.94
C GLY A 964 -42.19 -62.16 118.81
N LYS A 965 -42.69 -61.83 120.01
CA LYS A 965 -43.25 -62.82 120.94
C LYS A 965 -44.53 -63.50 120.41
N ASP A 966 -45.31 -62.75 119.64
CA ASP A 966 -46.59 -63.19 119.05
C ASP A 966 -46.42 -63.66 117.59
N THR A 967 -45.18 -63.80 117.12
CA THR A 967 -44.90 -64.31 115.77
C THR A 967 -45.30 -65.78 115.69
N SER A 968 -46.04 -66.16 114.64
CA SER A 968 -46.64 -67.50 114.50
C SER A 968 -45.67 -68.67 114.71
N GLY A 969 -44.39 -68.52 114.35
CA GLY A 969 -43.33 -69.52 114.54
C GLY A 969 -42.61 -69.51 115.89
N ASN A 970 -42.91 -68.55 116.77
CA ASN A 970 -42.26 -68.40 118.10
C ASN A 970 -43.18 -68.80 119.27
N ASN A 971 -44.45 -69.12 118.98
CA ASN A 971 -45.43 -69.52 119.99
C ASN A 971 -44.97 -70.77 120.77
N GLY A 972 -45.08 -70.73 122.10
CA GLY A 972 -44.71 -71.85 122.98
C GLY A 972 -43.21 -71.98 123.29
N LYS A 973 -42.34 -71.11 122.73
CA LYS A 973 -40.89 -71.06 123.03
C LYS A 973 -40.53 -70.35 124.33
N ASN A 974 -41.49 -69.71 124.98
CA ASN A 974 -41.33 -69.01 126.27
C ASN A 974 -40.36 -67.79 126.20
N LEU A 975 -40.54 -66.93 125.19
CA LEU A 975 -39.72 -65.73 124.93
C LEU A 975 -39.96 -64.55 125.90
N GLY A 976 -40.95 -64.63 126.79
CA GLY A 976 -41.31 -63.54 127.71
C GLY A 976 -42.49 -62.67 127.22
N SER A 977 -42.65 -61.49 127.81
CA SER A 977 -43.81 -60.60 127.59
C SER A 977 -43.58 -59.47 126.58
N THR A 978 -42.36 -59.29 126.06
CA THR A 978 -42.00 -58.29 125.02
C THR A 978 -41.25 -58.93 123.86
N ASP A 979 -41.22 -58.26 122.70
CA ASP A 979 -40.36 -58.65 121.58
C ASP A 979 -38.88 -58.58 121.99
N ILE A 980 -38.05 -59.44 121.41
CA ILE A 980 -36.60 -59.43 121.63
C ILE A 980 -35.94 -58.73 120.44
N GLU A 981 -35.39 -57.54 120.66
CA GLU A 981 -34.72 -56.76 119.62
C GLU A 981 -33.25 -57.15 119.46
N GLY A 982 -32.77 -57.13 118.22
CA GLY A 982 -31.36 -57.29 117.90
C GLY A 982 -30.63 -55.95 117.89
N THR A 983 -29.42 -55.92 118.44
CA THR A 983 -28.55 -54.73 118.35
C THR A 983 -27.80 -54.78 117.01
N ILE A 984 -27.99 -53.79 116.15
CA ILE A 984 -27.42 -53.75 114.80
C ILE A 984 -26.21 -52.80 114.75
N ASP A 985 -25.12 -53.25 114.15
CA ASP A 985 -23.93 -52.46 113.82
C ASP A 985 -23.73 -52.45 112.30
N HIS A 986 -23.94 -51.29 111.67
CA HIS A 986 -23.79 -51.10 110.23
C HIS A 986 -22.36 -50.95 109.74
N GLU A 987 -21.39 -50.68 110.62
CA GLU A 987 -19.98 -50.58 110.26
C GLU A 987 -19.36 -51.97 110.22
N ASN A 988 -19.62 -52.77 111.25
CA ASN A 988 -19.12 -54.14 111.38
C ASN A 988 -20.03 -55.18 110.72
N ASN A 989 -21.16 -54.76 110.16
CA ASN A 989 -22.19 -55.62 109.57
C ASN A 989 -22.61 -56.77 110.50
N SER A 990 -22.94 -56.48 111.75
CA SER A 990 -23.27 -57.50 112.75
C SER A 990 -24.59 -57.21 113.47
N ILE A 991 -25.27 -58.27 113.92
CA ILE A 991 -26.49 -58.20 114.72
C ILE A 991 -26.38 -59.18 115.88
N THR A 992 -26.65 -58.75 117.10
CA THR A 992 -26.58 -59.60 118.29
C THR A 992 -27.91 -59.65 119.05
N VAL A 993 -28.27 -60.84 119.54
CA VAL A 993 -29.54 -61.09 120.27
C VAL A 993 -29.31 -62.02 121.47
N ALA A 994 -29.86 -61.69 122.64
CA ALA A 994 -29.72 -62.49 123.87
C ALA A 994 -31.07 -63.08 124.34
N LEU A 995 -31.08 -64.37 124.72
CA LEU A 995 -32.26 -65.13 125.13
C LEU A 995 -32.17 -65.60 126.61
N SER A 996 -33.31 -65.65 127.30
CA SER A 996 -33.45 -66.13 128.70
C SER A 996 -33.25 -67.65 128.84
N SER A 997 -32.89 -68.14 130.04
CA SER A 997 -32.78 -69.58 130.35
C SER A 997 -34.11 -70.34 130.31
N THR A 998 -35.21 -69.61 130.45
CA THR A 998 -36.57 -70.15 130.36
C THR A 998 -37.01 -70.48 128.94
N VAL A 999 -36.26 -70.02 127.93
CA VAL A 999 -36.54 -70.29 126.52
C VAL A 999 -36.34 -71.78 126.26
N LYS A 1000 -37.36 -72.42 125.68
CA LYS A 1000 -37.35 -73.86 125.42
C LYS A 1000 -36.35 -74.19 124.31
N LYS A 1001 -35.46 -75.14 124.59
CA LYS A 1001 -34.58 -75.76 123.59
C LYS A 1001 -35.39 -76.66 122.66
N ASP A 1002 -34.84 -76.87 121.48
CA ASP A 1002 -35.39 -77.85 120.53
C ASP A 1002 -35.07 -79.30 120.95
N SER A 1003 -34.00 -79.53 121.74
CA SER A 1003 -33.64 -80.82 122.32
C SER A 1003 -32.91 -80.69 123.68
N ASP A 1004 -32.83 -81.79 124.45
CA ASP A 1004 -32.18 -81.80 125.78
C ASP A 1004 -30.65 -81.74 125.69
N THR A 1005 -30.06 -82.14 124.56
CA THR A 1005 -28.61 -82.33 124.38
C THR A 1005 -27.88 -81.10 123.80
N ASP A 1006 -28.54 -80.32 122.94
CA ASP A 1006 -27.92 -79.18 122.24
C ASP A 1006 -28.66 -77.87 122.55
N ASN A 1007 -27.93 -76.78 122.83
CA ASN A 1007 -28.48 -75.42 123.08
C ASN A 1007 -29.03 -74.76 121.79
N VAL A 1008 -29.78 -75.51 120.98
CA VAL A 1008 -30.40 -75.07 119.72
C VAL A 1008 -31.77 -74.44 120.03
N VAL A 1009 -32.02 -73.27 119.47
CA VAL A 1009 -33.34 -72.62 119.49
C VAL A 1009 -33.74 -72.19 118.09
N THR A 1010 -34.85 -72.72 117.58
CA THR A 1010 -35.45 -72.26 116.32
C THR A 1010 -36.41 -71.10 116.57
N LEU A 1011 -36.14 -69.95 115.95
CA LEU A 1011 -36.92 -68.70 116.05
C LEU A 1011 -37.17 -68.07 114.67
N THR A 1012 -38.25 -67.32 114.56
CA THR A 1012 -38.68 -66.60 113.35
C THR A 1012 -38.46 -65.09 113.54
N PRO A 1013 -37.54 -64.45 112.79
CA PRO A 1013 -37.27 -63.02 112.89
C PRO A 1013 -38.22 -62.16 112.02
N THR A 1014 -38.43 -60.91 112.46
CA THR A 1014 -39.02 -59.81 111.68
C THR A 1014 -37.91 -58.82 111.31
N ILE A 1015 -37.76 -58.51 110.02
CA ILE A 1015 -36.68 -57.69 109.45
C ILE A 1015 -37.26 -56.55 108.59
N GLU A 1016 -36.77 -55.32 108.78
CA GLU A 1016 -37.06 -54.16 107.90
C GLU A 1016 -35.78 -53.70 107.19
N LEU A 1017 -35.90 -53.23 105.94
CA LEU A 1017 -34.78 -52.81 105.11
C LEU A 1017 -34.79 -51.28 104.86
N GLY A 1018 -33.62 -50.74 104.51
CA GLY A 1018 -33.45 -49.37 104.01
C GLY A 1018 -32.44 -49.33 102.85
N GLY A 1019 -32.31 -48.17 102.20
CA GLY A 1019 -31.61 -47.99 100.93
C GLY A 1019 -32.53 -48.05 99.72
N ASP A 1020 -32.01 -47.69 98.54
CA ASP A 1020 -32.80 -47.65 97.31
C ASP A 1020 -33.06 -49.08 96.81
N SER A 1021 -34.34 -49.46 96.71
CA SER A 1021 -34.79 -50.79 96.21
C SER A 1021 -34.19 -52.01 96.93
N ALA A 1022 -33.99 -51.91 98.25
CA ALA A 1022 -33.38 -52.98 99.05
C ALA A 1022 -34.25 -54.25 99.14
N THR A 1023 -33.62 -55.42 98.99
CA THR A 1023 -34.18 -56.78 99.11
C THR A 1023 -33.26 -57.66 99.96
N ILE A 1024 -33.74 -58.76 100.52
CA ILE A 1024 -32.95 -59.65 101.41
C ILE A 1024 -33.06 -61.11 100.96
N ASP A 1025 -31.96 -61.86 101.04
CA ASP A 1025 -31.86 -63.25 100.60
C ASP A 1025 -32.67 -64.24 101.44
N SER A 1026 -32.75 -64.01 102.74
CA SER A 1026 -33.55 -64.78 103.70
C SER A 1026 -34.77 -63.97 104.13
N ALA A 1027 -35.94 -64.34 103.64
CA ALA A 1027 -37.16 -63.56 103.86
C ALA A 1027 -37.54 -63.47 105.36
N SER A 1028 -37.88 -62.25 105.78
CA SER A 1028 -38.52 -61.96 107.07
C SER A 1028 -39.73 -62.88 107.27
N GLY A 1029 -39.86 -63.50 108.45
CA GLY A 1029 -40.93 -64.44 108.74
C GLY A 1029 -40.62 -65.92 108.49
N ASN A 1030 -39.43 -66.27 107.99
CA ASN A 1030 -38.98 -67.65 107.90
C ASN A 1030 -38.29 -68.11 109.20
N SER A 1031 -38.64 -69.29 109.72
CA SER A 1031 -38.02 -69.84 110.92
C SER A 1031 -36.56 -70.23 110.66
N GLN A 1032 -35.69 -69.88 111.61
CA GLN A 1032 -34.25 -70.11 111.54
C GLN A 1032 -33.76 -70.74 112.84
N ALA A 1033 -32.91 -71.76 112.73
CA ALA A 1033 -32.24 -72.39 113.86
C ALA A 1033 -31.01 -71.58 114.27
N PHE A 1034 -30.86 -71.36 115.58
CA PHE A 1034 -29.71 -70.68 116.17
C PHE A 1034 -29.03 -71.56 117.22
N THR A 1035 -27.70 -71.56 117.19
CA THR A 1035 -26.84 -72.19 118.18
C THR A 1035 -25.93 -71.14 118.78
N SER A 1036 -25.76 -71.13 120.11
CA SER A 1036 -24.99 -70.10 120.84
C SER A 1036 -23.53 -69.88 120.37
N SER A 1037 -22.98 -70.76 119.52
CA SER A 1037 -21.61 -70.70 119.00
C SER A 1037 -21.48 -70.35 117.50
N ALA A 1038 -22.58 -70.11 116.77
CA ALA A 1038 -22.54 -69.84 115.33
C ALA A 1038 -23.46 -68.67 114.92
N SER A 1039 -22.98 -67.84 113.99
CA SER A 1039 -23.75 -66.75 113.39
C SER A 1039 -24.46 -67.17 112.10
N VAL A 1040 -25.59 -66.55 111.79
CA VAL A 1040 -26.34 -66.73 110.54
C VAL A 1040 -26.25 -65.45 109.70
N ASN A 1041 -25.90 -65.58 108.42
CA ASN A 1041 -25.72 -64.43 107.54
C ASN A 1041 -27.01 -64.03 106.81
N TYR A 1042 -27.24 -62.72 106.69
CA TYR A 1042 -28.34 -62.12 105.94
C TYR A 1042 -27.79 -61.11 104.94
N LYS A 1043 -27.98 -61.36 103.64
CA LYS A 1043 -27.48 -60.50 102.56
C LYS A 1043 -28.59 -59.60 102.03
N VAL A 1044 -28.36 -58.29 102.04
CA VAL A 1044 -29.25 -57.26 101.50
C VAL A 1044 -28.68 -56.73 100.18
N THR A 1045 -29.49 -56.71 99.14
CA THR A 1045 -29.13 -56.21 97.79
C THR A 1045 -30.02 -55.03 97.42
N GLY A 1046 -29.42 -53.92 96.98
CA GLY A 1046 -30.09 -52.68 96.58
C GLY A 1046 -29.88 -52.33 95.12
N ALA A 1047 -30.25 -51.11 94.75
CA ALA A 1047 -30.08 -50.57 93.40
C ALA A 1047 -28.62 -50.58 92.94
N ASP A 1048 -28.43 -50.68 91.63
CA ASP A 1048 -27.12 -50.67 90.96
C ASP A 1048 -26.15 -51.79 91.43
N GLY A 1049 -26.72 -52.89 91.92
CA GLY A 1049 -25.98 -54.08 92.35
C GLY A 1049 -25.23 -53.91 93.67
N MET A 1050 -25.53 -52.88 94.47
CA MET A 1050 -24.95 -52.72 95.79
C MET A 1050 -25.43 -53.82 96.75
N GLU A 1051 -24.52 -54.37 97.57
CA GLU A 1051 -24.81 -55.49 98.47
C GLU A 1051 -24.19 -55.27 99.86
N LYS A 1052 -24.88 -55.75 100.90
CA LYS A 1052 -24.41 -55.68 102.29
C LYS A 1052 -24.84 -56.92 103.07
N THR A 1053 -23.91 -57.59 103.76
CA THR A 1053 -24.19 -58.87 104.46
C THR A 1053 -24.01 -58.74 105.97
N TYR A 1054 -25.04 -59.04 106.76
CA TYR A 1054 -25.04 -58.98 108.22
C TYR A 1054 -24.89 -60.36 108.87
N ALA A 1055 -23.99 -60.51 109.84
CA ALA A 1055 -23.84 -61.71 110.66
C ALA A 1055 -24.69 -61.62 111.95
N VAL A 1056 -25.66 -62.51 112.14
CA VAL A 1056 -26.60 -62.53 113.28
C VAL A 1056 -26.23 -63.61 114.30
N THR A 1057 -26.00 -63.25 115.56
CA THR A 1057 -25.63 -64.18 116.65
C THR A 1057 -26.69 -64.18 117.76
N VAL A 1058 -27.13 -65.37 118.20
CA VAL A 1058 -28.19 -65.55 119.21
C VAL A 1058 -27.74 -66.52 120.33
N THR A 1059 -27.90 -66.14 121.61
CA THR A 1059 -27.36 -66.89 122.78
C THR A 1059 -28.40 -67.17 123.89
N ARG A 1060 -28.48 -68.40 124.46
CA ARG A 1060 -29.38 -68.82 125.58
C ARG A 1060 -28.64 -69.26 126.86
N ALA A 1061 -29.20 -69.05 128.06
CA ALA A 1061 -28.63 -69.44 129.38
C ALA A 1061 -29.12 -70.82 129.96
N PRO A 1062 -28.37 -71.55 130.84
CA PRO A 1062 -28.76 -72.87 131.47
C PRO A 1062 -29.56 -72.83 132.82
N SER A 1063 -30.12 -73.96 133.31
CA SER A 1063 -30.93 -74.14 134.57
C SER A 1063 -30.19 -74.75 135.79
N THR A 1064 -30.70 -74.58 137.04
CA THR A 1064 -29.97 -74.84 138.31
C THR A 1064 -30.62 -75.78 139.39
N VAL A 1065 -31.69 -76.54 139.13
CA VAL A 1065 -32.49 -77.29 140.16
C VAL A 1065 -32.23 -78.83 140.23
N ALA A 1066 -32.09 -79.45 141.43
CA ALA A 1066 -31.81 -80.92 141.64
C ALA A 1066 -32.59 -81.65 142.77
N GLN A 1067 -33.59 -82.51 142.45
CA GLN A 1067 -34.38 -83.31 143.44
C GLN A 1067 -34.92 -84.65 142.89
N ILE A 1068 -35.15 -85.68 143.74
CA ILE A 1068 -35.99 -86.87 143.44
C ILE A 1068 -37.43 -86.55 143.87
N THR A 1069 -38.40 -86.71 142.98
CA THR A 1069 -39.81 -86.45 143.27
C THR A 1069 -40.64 -87.72 143.50
N LYS A 1070 -40.13 -88.91 143.13
CA LYS A 1070 -40.82 -90.21 143.30
C LYS A 1070 -39.84 -91.40 143.36
N PHE A 1071 -40.10 -92.42 144.19
CA PHE A 1071 -39.28 -93.64 144.34
C PHE A 1071 -40.12 -94.88 144.76
N GLU A 1072 -40.11 -95.96 143.97
CA GLU A 1072 -40.96 -97.17 144.19
C GLU A 1072 -40.22 -98.48 143.86
N ILE A 1073 -40.42 -99.56 144.65
CA ILE A 1073 -39.91 -100.93 144.40
C ILE A 1073 -41.07 -101.93 144.50
N GLU A 1074 -41.23 -102.82 143.50
CA GLU A 1074 -42.41 -103.66 143.29
C GLU A 1074 -43.67 -102.80 143.05
N SER A 1075 -44.26 -102.90 141.86
CA SER A 1075 -45.42 -102.08 141.46
C SER A 1075 -46.57 -102.30 142.44
N SER A 1076 -46.93 -101.24 143.18
CA SER A 1076 -47.97 -101.12 144.24
C SER A 1076 -47.45 -100.90 145.67
N ASN A 1077 -46.13 -100.86 145.90
CA ASN A 1077 -45.54 -100.63 147.22
C ASN A 1077 -44.64 -99.37 147.22
N PRO A 1078 -45.22 -98.14 147.30
CA PRO A 1078 -44.42 -96.92 147.24
C PRO A 1078 -43.50 -96.80 148.46
N GLY A 1079 -42.24 -96.46 148.18
CA GLY A 1079 -41.26 -96.16 149.23
C GLY A 1079 -41.63 -94.85 149.90
N ASN A 1080 -41.59 -94.81 151.23
CA ASN A 1080 -41.83 -93.56 151.94
C ASN A 1080 -40.54 -92.73 151.95
N ILE A 1081 -40.53 -91.58 151.27
CA ILE A 1081 -39.37 -90.71 151.13
C ILE A 1081 -39.37 -89.64 152.21
N THR A 1082 -38.29 -89.59 152.97
CA THR A 1082 -37.92 -88.44 153.79
C THR A 1082 -36.74 -87.75 153.11
N HIS A 1083 -36.90 -86.50 152.67
CA HIS A 1083 -35.82 -85.76 152.02
C HIS A 1083 -34.70 -85.42 153.01
N PRO A 1084 -33.43 -85.41 152.55
CA PRO A 1084 -32.32 -84.94 153.38
C PRO A 1084 -32.58 -83.49 153.82
N GLY A 1085 -32.17 -83.17 155.05
CA GLY A 1085 -32.05 -81.79 155.50
C GLY A 1085 -31.04 -81.02 154.65
N ASN A 1086 -30.83 -79.75 154.96
CA ASN A 1086 -29.81 -78.95 154.28
C ASN A 1086 -28.38 -79.24 154.76
N GLY A 1087 -28.20 -80.16 155.73
CA GLY A 1087 -26.89 -80.61 156.21
C GLY A 1087 -26.20 -81.53 155.20
N THR A 1088 -24.87 -81.41 155.05
CA THR A 1088 -24.09 -82.13 154.04
C THR A 1088 -23.97 -83.63 154.30
N ASP A 1089 -24.11 -84.06 155.56
CA ASP A 1089 -24.09 -85.48 155.96
C ASP A 1089 -25.51 -86.04 156.21
N ASP A 1090 -26.54 -85.18 156.08
CA ASP A 1090 -27.94 -85.61 156.19
C ASP A 1090 -28.30 -86.39 154.94
N LYS A 1091 -28.51 -87.69 155.10
CA LYS A 1091 -29.05 -88.52 154.03
C LYS A 1091 -30.55 -88.60 154.15
N GLY A 1092 -31.24 -88.45 153.02
CA GLY A 1092 -32.67 -88.75 152.97
C GLY A 1092 -32.87 -90.23 153.29
N ARG A 1093 -34.01 -90.60 153.87
CA ARG A 1093 -34.33 -92.00 154.17
C ARG A 1093 -35.53 -92.42 153.33
N ILE A 1094 -35.43 -93.58 152.69
CA ILE A 1094 -36.52 -94.22 151.98
C ILE A 1094 -36.70 -95.62 152.56
N VAL A 1095 -37.88 -95.94 153.11
CA VAL A 1095 -38.21 -97.30 153.59
C VAL A 1095 -39.25 -97.91 152.67
N VAL A 1096 -38.99 -99.15 152.20
CA VAL A 1096 -39.80 -99.78 151.15
C VAL A 1096 -40.19 -101.21 151.55
N PRO A 1097 -41.49 -101.56 151.60
CA PRO A 1097 -41.93 -102.93 151.86
C PRO A 1097 -41.65 -103.83 150.66
N VAL A 1098 -41.16 -105.05 150.91
CA VAL A 1098 -40.99 -106.06 149.85
C VAL A 1098 -41.43 -107.45 150.32
N SER A 1099 -41.89 -108.26 149.37
CA SER A 1099 -42.36 -109.63 149.63
C SER A 1099 -41.23 -110.64 149.93
N ALA A 1100 -40.02 -110.41 149.40
CA ALA A 1100 -38.82 -111.21 149.62
C ALA A 1100 -37.55 -110.38 149.32
N THR A 1101 -36.40 -110.76 149.90
CA THR A 1101 -35.08 -110.19 149.56
C THR A 1101 -34.63 -110.59 148.14
N GLY A 1102 -33.60 -109.94 147.61
CA GLY A 1102 -33.07 -110.16 146.26
C GLY A 1102 -32.81 -108.86 145.49
N SER A 1103 -32.65 -108.99 144.16
CA SER A 1103 -32.45 -107.83 143.26
C SER A 1103 -33.76 -107.08 142.99
N LYS A 1104 -33.73 -105.75 143.14
CA LYS A 1104 -34.88 -104.84 143.04
C LYS A 1104 -34.54 -103.63 142.17
N THR A 1105 -35.39 -103.29 141.20
CA THR A 1105 -35.22 -102.11 140.34
C THR A 1105 -36.21 -101.01 140.74
N PRO A 1106 -35.78 -99.77 141.02
CA PRO A 1106 -36.68 -98.68 141.35
C PRO A 1106 -37.17 -97.92 140.11
N ALA A 1107 -38.34 -97.30 140.23
CA ALA A 1107 -38.79 -96.22 139.33
C ALA A 1107 -38.52 -94.85 139.98
N ILE A 1108 -37.87 -93.92 139.26
CA ILE A 1108 -37.39 -92.63 139.80
C ILE A 1108 -37.81 -91.44 138.91
N GLU A 1109 -38.41 -90.39 139.49
CA GLU A 1109 -38.68 -89.09 138.83
C GLU A 1109 -37.82 -87.96 139.44
N LYS A 1110 -37.43 -86.95 138.63
CA LYS A 1110 -36.48 -85.87 138.97
C LYS A 1110 -36.80 -84.52 138.30
N SER A 1111 -36.14 -83.42 138.73
CA SER A 1111 -36.28 -82.06 138.15
C SER A 1111 -35.85 -81.94 136.67
N ASP A 1112 -36.40 -80.94 135.95
CA ASP A 1112 -36.15 -80.70 134.51
C ASP A 1112 -34.66 -80.59 134.21
N TYR A 1113 -34.22 -81.35 133.20
CA TYR A 1113 -32.82 -81.47 132.74
C TYR A 1113 -31.80 -81.92 133.82
N ALA A 1114 -32.23 -82.29 135.04
CA ALA A 1114 -31.38 -82.85 136.09
C ALA A 1114 -31.01 -84.33 135.80
N THR A 1115 -30.12 -84.96 136.59
CA THR A 1115 -29.69 -86.37 136.45
C THR A 1115 -29.73 -87.11 137.80
N VAL A 1116 -29.87 -88.45 137.83
CA VAL A 1116 -29.92 -89.26 139.08
C VAL A 1116 -29.08 -90.57 138.99
N SER A 1117 -28.39 -90.98 140.07
CA SER A 1117 -27.47 -92.14 140.10
C SER A 1117 -27.38 -92.83 141.50
N PRO A 1118 -27.40 -94.18 141.60
CA PRO A 1118 -27.73 -95.11 140.52
C PRO A 1118 -29.20 -94.94 140.13
N ASN A 1119 -29.59 -95.39 138.94
CA ASN A 1119 -30.98 -95.35 138.49
C ASN A 1119 -31.50 -96.74 138.05
N GLY A 1120 -30.74 -97.80 138.36
CA GLY A 1120 -31.01 -99.19 137.97
C GLY A 1120 -31.06 -100.16 139.15
N ALA A 1121 -31.20 -101.46 138.85
CA ALA A 1121 -31.39 -102.54 139.83
C ALA A 1121 -30.33 -102.58 140.93
N GLN A 1122 -30.75 -102.76 142.18
CA GLN A 1122 -29.89 -102.95 143.36
C GLN A 1122 -30.26 -104.25 144.09
N THR A 1123 -29.26 -104.98 144.60
CA THR A 1123 -29.47 -106.25 145.32
C THR A 1123 -29.44 -106.04 146.84
N PHE A 1124 -30.52 -106.45 147.49
CA PHE A 1124 -30.63 -106.54 148.95
C PHE A 1124 -30.53 -108.02 149.36
N SER A 1125 -29.38 -108.41 149.90
CA SER A 1125 -29.06 -109.81 150.25
C SER A 1125 -29.75 -110.22 151.55
N SER A 1126 -29.99 -109.25 152.42
CA SER A 1126 -30.75 -109.39 153.65
C SER A 1126 -31.67 -108.19 153.84
N TYR A 1127 -32.64 -108.33 154.74
CA TYR A 1127 -33.43 -107.19 155.20
C TYR A 1127 -32.66 -106.19 156.07
N ASP A 1128 -31.37 -106.44 156.36
CA ASP A 1128 -30.47 -105.50 157.05
C ASP A 1128 -29.74 -104.54 156.11
N ASP A 1129 -29.72 -104.86 154.81
CA ASP A 1129 -29.00 -104.10 153.78
C ASP A 1129 -29.70 -102.76 153.46
N SER A 1130 -28.92 -101.70 153.19
CA SER A 1130 -29.38 -100.42 152.63
C SER A 1130 -28.61 -99.99 151.36
N LYS A 1131 -29.16 -99.04 150.57
CA LYS A 1131 -28.58 -98.54 149.28
C LYS A 1131 -28.73 -97.01 149.09
N GLU A 1132 -27.74 -96.34 148.48
CA GLU A 1132 -27.73 -94.86 148.28
C GLU A 1132 -28.08 -94.39 146.85
N TYR A 1133 -28.71 -93.20 146.72
CA TYR A 1133 -29.09 -92.53 145.44
C TYR A 1133 -28.81 -91.01 145.45
N ILE A 1134 -28.26 -90.43 144.36
CA ILE A 1134 -27.78 -89.03 144.21
C ILE A 1134 -28.41 -88.31 142.99
N VAL A 1135 -28.90 -87.06 143.09
CA VAL A 1135 -29.45 -86.23 141.97
C VAL A 1135 -28.61 -84.95 141.71
N THR A 1136 -28.42 -84.51 140.44
CA THR A 1136 -27.62 -83.32 139.99
C THR A 1136 -28.34 -82.39 138.98
N ALA A 1137 -28.21 -81.05 139.05
CA ALA A 1137 -28.86 -80.03 138.15
C ALA A 1137 -28.24 -79.87 136.72
N GLU A 1138 -28.88 -79.13 135.77
CA GLU A 1138 -28.41 -78.95 134.36
C GLU A 1138 -27.05 -78.24 134.26
N ASP A 1139 -26.86 -77.17 135.04
CA ASP A 1139 -25.58 -76.47 135.17
C ASP A 1139 -24.53 -77.24 135.99
N ALA A 1140 -24.90 -78.42 136.49
CA ALA A 1140 -24.12 -79.30 137.37
C ALA A 1140 -23.72 -78.70 138.73
N THR A 1141 -24.34 -77.61 139.18
CA THR A 1141 -23.90 -76.92 140.41
C THR A 1141 -24.46 -77.48 141.72
N THR A 1142 -25.56 -78.25 141.68
CA THR A 1142 -26.30 -78.69 142.89
C THR A 1142 -26.53 -80.21 142.93
N THR A 1143 -26.27 -80.90 144.07
CA THR A 1143 -26.47 -82.36 144.27
C THR A 1143 -27.13 -82.79 145.62
N LYS A 1144 -27.91 -83.90 145.68
CA LYS A 1144 -28.54 -84.44 146.93
C LYS A 1144 -28.58 -85.99 147.04
N THR A 1145 -28.46 -86.59 148.26
CA THR A 1145 -28.33 -88.07 148.53
C THR A 1145 -29.45 -88.71 149.39
N TYR A 1146 -29.85 -89.97 149.10
CA TYR A 1146 -30.90 -90.75 149.80
C TYR A 1146 -30.49 -92.22 150.09
N GLU A 1147 -30.67 -92.71 151.33
CA GLU A 1147 -30.53 -94.12 151.75
C GLU A 1147 -31.86 -94.88 151.74
N VAL A 1148 -31.86 -96.08 151.14
CA VAL A 1148 -33.04 -96.93 150.94
C VAL A 1148 -32.93 -98.22 151.75
N TYR A 1149 -33.91 -98.54 152.60
CA TYR A 1149 -34.00 -99.76 153.41
C TYR A 1149 -35.23 -100.60 153.02
N ILE A 1150 -35.10 -101.94 153.00
CA ILE A 1150 -36.22 -102.86 152.74
C ILE A 1150 -36.66 -103.63 153.99
N TYR A 1151 -37.92 -104.07 154.04
CA TYR A 1151 -38.42 -104.94 155.11
C TYR A 1151 -39.43 -105.98 154.61
N ASP A 1152 -39.57 -107.09 155.33
CA ASP A 1152 -40.55 -108.15 155.03
C ASP A 1152 -41.96 -107.63 155.30
N SER A 1153 -42.76 -107.52 154.25
CA SER A 1153 -44.12 -106.98 154.36
C SER A 1153 -45.06 -107.84 155.21
N THR A 1154 -44.74 -109.11 155.45
CA THR A 1154 -45.59 -110.03 156.24
C THR A 1154 -45.25 -110.06 157.73
N LYS A 1155 -44.07 -109.56 158.12
CA LYS A 1155 -43.57 -109.61 159.50
C LYS A 1155 -43.59 -108.23 160.13
N THR A 1156 -44.56 -108.02 161.00
CA THR A 1156 -44.75 -106.76 161.73
C THR A 1156 -45.05 -107.02 163.20
N ILE A 1157 -44.68 -106.06 164.06
CA ILE A 1157 -45.10 -106.07 165.47
C ILE A 1157 -46.50 -105.46 165.50
N SER A 1158 -47.53 -106.30 165.68
CA SER A 1158 -48.94 -105.87 165.59
C SER A 1158 -49.59 -105.59 166.94
N ASP A 1159 -49.03 -106.12 168.03
CA ASP A 1159 -49.57 -105.99 169.38
C ASP A 1159 -48.56 -105.30 170.29
N SER A 1160 -48.84 -104.03 170.60
CA SER A 1160 -47.96 -103.22 171.43
C SER A 1160 -47.96 -103.63 172.90
N SER A 1161 -48.97 -104.39 173.37
CA SER A 1161 -49.00 -104.88 174.77
C SER A 1161 -47.88 -105.88 175.07
N LYS A 1162 -47.31 -106.49 174.03
CA LYS A 1162 -46.19 -107.45 174.13
C LYS A 1162 -44.83 -106.76 174.25
N LEU A 1163 -44.76 -105.46 173.99
CA LEU A 1163 -43.55 -104.67 174.18
C LEU A 1163 -43.44 -104.23 175.63
N LYS A 1164 -42.38 -104.66 176.29
CA LYS A 1164 -42.04 -104.24 177.64
C LYS A 1164 -40.82 -103.34 177.63
N VAL A 1165 -40.92 -102.28 178.40
CA VAL A 1165 -39.81 -101.35 178.64
C VAL A 1165 -39.43 -101.46 180.10
N THR A 1166 -38.15 -101.74 180.33
CA THR A 1166 -37.59 -101.85 181.67
C THR A 1166 -36.47 -100.84 181.87
N ASN A 1167 -36.35 -100.37 183.11
CA ASN A 1167 -35.16 -99.68 183.58
C ASN A 1167 -34.44 -100.61 184.57
N GLY A 1168 -33.28 -101.12 184.15
CA GLY A 1168 -32.64 -102.26 184.80
C GLY A 1168 -33.56 -103.49 184.83
N THR A 1169 -33.77 -104.08 186.01
CA THR A 1169 -34.63 -105.26 186.20
C THR A 1169 -36.09 -104.93 186.55
N SER A 1170 -36.46 -103.64 186.58
CA SER A 1170 -37.80 -103.22 187.00
C SER A 1170 -38.67 -102.84 185.80
N ASP A 1171 -39.86 -103.43 185.71
CA ASP A 1171 -40.89 -102.99 184.77
C ASP A 1171 -41.31 -101.55 185.10
N ILE A 1172 -41.38 -100.69 184.09
CA ILE A 1172 -41.82 -99.30 184.28
C ILE A 1172 -43.36 -99.27 184.28
N SER A 1173 -43.93 -99.09 185.48
CA SER A 1173 -45.37 -98.94 185.65
C SER A 1173 -45.88 -97.71 184.89
N GLY A 1174 -46.81 -97.89 183.96
CA GLY A 1174 -47.42 -96.82 183.17
C GLY A 1174 -46.82 -96.59 181.77
N ALA A 1175 -45.84 -97.38 181.32
CA ALA A 1175 -45.31 -97.29 179.95
C ALA A 1175 -46.31 -97.82 178.90
N SER A 1176 -46.36 -97.17 177.73
CA SER A 1176 -47.18 -97.58 176.57
C SER A 1176 -46.42 -97.47 175.25
N ALA A 1177 -46.82 -98.22 174.23
CA ALA A 1177 -46.14 -98.29 172.94
C ALA A 1177 -47.12 -98.13 171.75
N SER A 1178 -46.69 -97.38 170.72
CA SER A 1178 -47.40 -97.18 169.44
C SER A 1178 -46.49 -97.57 168.28
N ILE A 1179 -47.03 -98.24 167.27
CA ILE A 1179 -46.25 -98.85 166.18
C ILE A 1179 -46.83 -98.42 164.84
N ASN A 1180 -46.04 -97.76 163.99
CA ASN A 1180 -46.38 -97.52 162.58
C ASN A 1180 -45.65 -98.52 161.70
N ALA A 1181 -46.40 -99.48 161.16
CA ALA A 1181 -45.85 -100.56 160.35
C ALA A 1181 -45.32 -100.09 158.99
N ASN A 1182 -45.93 -99.08 158.35
CA ASN A 1182 -45.55 -98.65 156.99
C ASN A 1182 -44.27 -97.81 156.99
N THR A 1183 -44.14 -96.90 157.96
CA THR A 1183 -42.92 -96.10 158.14
C THR A 1183 -41.85 -96.85 158.94
N ARG A 1184 -42.21 -98.01 159.50
CA ARG A 1184 -41.37 -98.81 160.40
C ARG A 1184 -40.84 -98.00 161.58
N VAL A 1185 -41.70 -97.21 162.23
CA VAL A 1185 -41.32 -96.42 163.42
C VAL A 1185 -42.12 -96.88 164.63
N ILE A 1186 -41.45 -97.18 165.73
CA ILE A 1186 -42.08 -97.46 167.03
C ILE A 1186 -41.87 -96.24 167.90
N THR A 1187 -42.95 -95.78 168.56
CA THR A 1187 -42.89 -94.72 169.54
C THR A 1187 -43.32 -95.26 170.88
N ILE A 1188 -42.40 -95.24 171.84
CA ILE A 1188 -42.66 -95.61 173.23
C ILE A 1188 -42.91 -94.35 174.02
N THR A 1189 -43.97 -94.34 174.83
CA THR A 1189 -44.27 -93.26 175.76
C THR A 1189 -44.13 -93.77 177.19
N VAL A 1190 -43.18 -93.23 177.95
CA VAL A 1190 -42.93 -93.54 179.36
C VAL A 1190 -43.33 -92.36 180.27
N PRO A 1191 -43.58 -92.55 181.58
CA PRO A 1191 -43.91 -91.45 182.49
C PRO A 1191 -42.86 -90.34 182.50
N GLU A 1192 -43.27 -89.11 182.78
CA GLU A 1192 -42.45 -87.89 182.64
C GLU A 1192 -41.14 -87.89 183.46
N SER A 1193 -41.10 -88.60 184.58
CA SER A 1193 -39.90 -88.73 185.43
C SER A 1193 -38.95 -89.86 185.01
N THR A 1194 -39.21 -90.56 183.90
CA THR A 1194 -38.39 -91.70 183.46
C THR A 1194 -37.11 -91.21 182.79
N ASP A 1195 -35.96 -91.71 183.26
CA ASP A 1195 -34.67 -91.49 182.60
C ASP A 1195 -34.62 -92.26 181.27
N LEU A 1196 -34.44 -91.52 180.17
CA LEU A 1196 -34.42 -92.08 178.80
C LEU A 1196 -33.03 -92.53 178.33
N SER A 1197 -32.00 -92.34 179.16
CA SER A 1197 -30.61 -92.60 178.77
C SER A 1197 -30.24 -94.10 178.77
N SER A 1198 -31.01 -94.93 179.47
CA SER A 1198 -30.71 -96.36 179.62
C SER A 1198 -31.99 -97.16 179.77
N LEU A 1199 -32.72 -97.34 178.66
CA LEU A 1199 -33.96 -98.11 178.62
C LEU A 1199 -33.81 -99.36 177.78
N THR A 1200 -34.33 -100.47 178.28
CA THR A 1200 -34.32 -101.74 177.55
C THR A 1200 -35.71 -102.02 177.02
N LEU A 1201 -35.82 -102.26 175.71
CA LEU A 1201 -37.06 -102.67 175.06
C LEU A 1201 -37.00 -104.17 174.77
N THR A 1202 -37.99 -104.92 175.28
CA THR A 1202 -38.11 -106.37 175.08
C THR A 1202 -39.47 -106.72 174.52
N LEU A 1203 -39.56 -107.86 173.82
CA LEU A 1203 -40.79 -108.41 173.28
C LEU A 1203 -41.07 -109.75 173.97
N THR A 1204 -42.20 -109.88 174.67
CA THR A 1204 -42.45 -110.95 175.67
C THR A 1204 -43.12 -112.24 175.15
N ASP A 1205 -43.21 -112.46 173.84
CA ASP A 1205 -43.93 -113.61 173.25
C ASP A 1205 -43.05 -114.86 173.06
N ALA A 1206 -42.85 -115.63 174.13
CA ALA A 1206 -42.07 -116.88 174.08
C ALA A 1206 -42.87 -118.13 173.68
N THR A 1207 -44.14 -118.03 173.24
CA THR A 1207 -44.94 -119.26 172.98
C THR A 1207 -45.80 -119.30 171.72
N SER A 1208 -45.91 -118.24 170.88
CA SER A 1208 -46.73 -118.35 169.64
C SER A 1208 -46.15 -117.83 168.32
N SER A 1209 -45.10 -116.99 168.29
CA SER A 1209 -44.56 -116.43 167.03
C SER A 1209 -43.03 -116.36 166.88
N ASN A 1210 -42.25 -116.74 167.89
CA ASN A 1210 -40.77 -116.71 167.89
C ASN A 1210 -40.14 -115.36 167.49
N LEU A 1211 -40.87 -114.25 167.54
CA LEU A 1211 -40.34 -112.92 167.20
C LEU A 1211 -39.55 -112.33 168.37
N SER A 1212 -38.43 -111.69 168.05
CA SER A 1212 -37.60 -110.94 168.98
C SER A 1212 -37.15 -109.62 168.37
N ILE A 1213 -36.77 -108.68 169.24
CA ILE A 1213 -36.20 -107.41 168.81
C ILE A 1213 -34.84 -107.22 169.48
N GLU A 1214 -33.91 -106.67 168.73
CA GLU A 1214 -32.58 -106.30 169.18
C GLU A 1214 -32.29 -104.83 168.87
N PRO A 1215 -31.45 -104.13 169.66
CA PRO A 1215 -30.68 -104.66 170.79
C PRO A 1215 -31.55 -104.96 172.01
N THR A 1216 -31.20 -106.03 172.73
CA THR A 1216 -31.81 -106.36 174.04
C THR A 1216 -31.06 -105.70 175.20
N GLU A 1217 -30.02 -104.93 174.91
CA GLU A 1217 -29.29 -104.12 175.88
C GLU A 1217 -29.89 -102.71 175.98
N ALA A 1218 -29.72 -102.05 177.11
CA ALA A 1218 -30.26 -100.72 177.34
C ALA A 1218 -29.74 -99.69 176.31
N GLN A 1219 -30.64 -98.89 175.75
CA GLN A 1219 -30.34 -97.88 174.75
C GLN A 1219 -30.66 -96.46 175.25
N ASP A 1220 -29.93 -95.49 174.69
CA ASP A 1220 -30.15 -94.07 174.92
C ASP A 1220 -31.09 -93.48 173.86
N PHE A 1221 -32.23 -92.97 174.31
CA PHE A 1221 -33.24 -92.30 173.49
C PHE A 1221 -33.35 -90.80 173.77
N SER A 1222 -32.42 -90.25 174.55
CA SER A 1222 -32.36 -88.82 174.85
C SER A 1222 -32.28 -87.99 173.56
N ASN A 1223 -32.73 -86.73 173.60
CA ASN A 1223 -32.78 -85.82 172.45
C ASN A 1223 -33.63 -86.31 171.26
N ARG A 1224 -34.65 -87.14 171.51
CA ARG A 1224 -35.52 -87.74 170.48
C ARG A 1224 -34.75 -88.58 169.45
N LYS A 1225 -33.59 -89.10 169.85
CA LYS A 1225 -32.77 -89.94 168.97
C LYS A 1225 -33.58 -91.17 168.56
N GLU A 1226 -33.79 -91.33 167.26
CA GLU A 1226 -34.32 -92.56 166.69
C GLU A 1226 -33.22 -93.63 166.71
N VAL A 1227 -33.47 -94.71 167.41
CA VAL A 1227 -32.56 -95.86 167.49
C VAL A 1227 -33.09 -96.97 166.60
N LYS A 1228 -32.24 -97.54 165.75
CA LYS A 1228 -32.59 -98.64 164.86
C LYS A 1228 -32.64 -99.94 165.67
N TYR A 1229 -33.83 -100.55 165.72
CA TYR A 1229 -34.05 -101.87 166.26
C TYR A 1229 -34.28 -102.86 165.11
N THR A 1230 -33.74 -104.06 165.28
CA THR A 1230 -33.84 -105.15 164.30
C THR A 1230 -34.89 -106.14 164.77
N LEU A 1231 -35.90 -106.36 163.92
CA LEU A 1231 -36.92 -107.39 164.14
C LEU A 1231 -36.38 -108.73 163.61
N LYS A 1232 -36.39 -109.75 164.46
CA LYS A 1232 -35.97 -111.10 164.12
C LYS A 1232 -37.08 -112.12 164.36
N GLU A 1233 -37.09 -113.20 163.58
CA GLU A 1233 -37.87 -114.42 163.83
C GLU A 1233 -36.89 -115.55 164.10
N SER A 1234 -36.84 -116.02 165.35
CA SER A 1234 -35.76 -116.86 165.89
C SER A 1234 -34.39 -116.17 165.76
N SER A 1235 -33.70 -116.33 164.62
CA SER A 1235 -32.39 -115.72 164.32
C SER A 1235 -32.40 -114.84 163.06
N ASP A 1236 -33.44 -114.89 162.22
CA ASP A 1236 -33.45 -114.25 160.90
C ASP A 1236 -34.01 -112.83 160.96
N VAL A 1237 -33.29 -111.86 160.39
CA VAL A 1237 -33.73 -110.47 160.29
C VAL A 1237 -34.89 -110.34 159.30
N LYS A 1238 -35.97 -109.67 159.73
CA LYS A 1238 -37.17 -109.39 158.91
C LYS A 1238 -37.39 -107.90 158.65
N GLY A 1239 -36.35 -107.11 158.93
CA GLY A 1239 -36.29 -105.67 158.73
C GLY A 1239 -36.16 -104.93 160.05
N HIS A 1240 -36.26 -103.61 159.96
CA HIS A 1240 -35.99 -102.75 161.11
C HIS A 1240 -37.21 -101.97 161.52
N TYR A 1241 -37.16 -101.50 162.76
CA TYR A 1241 -37.97 -100.41 163.23
C TYR A 1241 -37.06 -99.34 163.80
N TRP A 1242 -37.37 -98.08 163.52
CA TRP A 1242 -36.73 -96.97 164.21
C TRP A 1242 -37.58 -96.65 165.43
N VAL A 1243 -37.04 -97.00 166.60
CA VAL A 1243 -37.69 -96.75 167.88
C VAL A 1243 -37.29 -95.37 168.35
N LYS A 1244 -38.28 -94.61 168.80
CA LYS A 1244 -38.07 -93.41 169.58
C LYS A 1244 -38.84 -93.53 170.88
N VAL A 1245 -38.22 -93.10 171.97
CA VAL A 1245 -38.88 -93.00 173.26
C VAL A 1245 -39.13 -91.53 173.56
N GLN A 1246 -40.31 -91.25 174.09
CA GLN A 1246 -40.71 -89.95 174.57
C GLN A 1246 -41.35 -90.09 175.96
N THR A 1247 -41.34 -89.01 176.73
CA THR A 1247 -42.08 -88.93 177.99
C THR A 1247 -43.55 -88.58 177.74
N SER A 1248 -44.44 -88.89 178.68
CA SER A 1248 -45.90 -88.64 178.59
C SER A 1248 -46.31 -87.16 178.75
N GLY A 1249 -45.34 -86.24 178.65
CA GLY A 1249 -45.53 -84.79 178.75
C GLY A 1249 -45.48 -84.12 177.39
#